data_AF-A0A1C5CAR0-F1
#
_entry.id   AF-A0A1C5CAR0-F1
#
_cell.length_a   1.000
_cell.length_b   1.000
_cell.length_c   1.000
_cell.angle_alpha   90.00
_cell.angle_beta   90.00
_cell.angle_gamma   90.00
#
_symmetry.space_group_name_H-M   'P 1'
#
loop_
_entity.id
_entity.type
_entity.pdbx_description
1 polymer ?
#
loop_
_entity_poly.entity_id
_entity_poly.type
_entity_poly.pdbx_seq_one_letter_code
_entity_poly.pdbx_strand_id
1 'polypeptide(L)'
;APAAEPAEEPADDREPAPGAAPDAVPVLISARSEAALRAQAGRLLALVEERPGTGLTDLAFSLATSRASLERRAAVVAREPDELLRGLLALRDGLPGPGVVQGVGPGRGRTAFLFTGQGSQRAGMGRELYERFPAFADALDAVLAHLDGELDRPLREILFAAEGSAEAALLDRTGYAQPALFAVEVALFRLAESWGITPDYLAGHSIGELAAAHAAGVLSLPDACALVAARGRLMQALPEGGAMVSLQAAEDEVLPLPAEIGDQISVAAVNGPSSVVVAGAEDAVLALAASFEAQGRKTRRLRVSHAFHSPLMDPMLDDFARIARSLTYRPPVIPLVSHVTGTLATDDQVCSPEYWVRHVRDTVRFADGIGWLSAQGGVRTFLELGPDGVLCGMARESLAEEPRTVLLPLLRGNRPEVRALVTALAGAQVNGVDMDWRAYFADSGARRIALPTYAFQRERYWPEAPAGAAVGAESAAGAVDAEFWSAVERDDVTALAASLGLDDDTVTAMVPALSAWRRRRGEQSAVDAWRYKVVWKPRTGSTAPAALFGRWLVLAPARTEDTAWSAEVVAALGTETVLVEVTGTDRAQLAARLTELRAEEGEFTGALSLLALVGRDGEARPEVPAALTLTTVAVQALGDAGIDAPLWTVTRGAVSVGRSEHVISLDQAAVWGLGRAVALEQPGRWGGCVDLPEQLDAHAARRFRSVLAGTDGESETAVRASGVFVRRLAHSPAGAAEAADQRRPFDQAGTVLITGGTGALAGHVARGLAREGARHLLLAGRRGENAPSAAALRTELEELGARVTIAACDVSDRDALAALLAAVPEDAPLTAVIHTAGVVEDTTVDALTPDGFIAVLRSKVVPAHHLHELTAELDLSAFVLFSSTAGVIGAAGQGNYAAANAYLDALAEYRRAHGLTALSVAWGPWAGSGMAADATGIVSRVRRGGFEPLAPEPAVRALLRAVGHDDTALAIADIDWDRFLPAFAASRPLPLVGDLP
;
A
#
# COMPACT_ATOMS: atom_id res chain seq x y z
N ALA A 1 10.10 59.92 -5.38
CA ALA A 1 11.07 58.86 -5.71
C ALA A 1 10.64 57.62 -4.94
N PRO A 2 10.43 56.46 -5.58
CA PRO A 2 10.00 55.28 -4.87
C PRO A 2 11.17 54.71 -4.04
N ALA A 3 10.83 54.20 -2.86
CA ALA A 3 11.74 53.65 -1.87
C ALA A 3 12.33 52.32 -2.34
N ALA A 4 13.61 52.11 -2.04
CA ALA A 4 14.39 50.93 -2.38
C ALA A 4 13.95 49.71 -1.56
N GLU A 5 13.86 48.55 -2.23
CA GLU A 5 13.66 47.23 -1.63
C GLU A 5 14.84 46.86 -0.70
N PRO A 6 14.59 46.14 0.42
CA PRO A 6 15.65 45.66 1.30
C PRO A 6 16.42 44.51 0.64
N ALA A 7 17.75 44.58 0.74
CA ALA A 7 18.70 43.63 0.18
C ALA A 7 18.60 42.23 0.83
N GLU A 8 18.69 41.19 0.00
CA GLU A 8 18.85 39.79 0.42
C GLU A 8 20.09 39.62 1.31
N GLU A 9 19.91 38.99 2.48
CA GLU A 9 21.01 38.56 3.35
C GLU A 9 21.86 37.48 2.67
N PRO A 10 23.19 37.46 2.90
CA PRO A 10 24.09 36.53 2.25
C PRO A 10 23.84 35.09 2.71
N ALA A 11 23.87 34.17 1.76
CA ALA A 11 23.76 32.73 2.00
C ALA A 11 24.79 32.25 3.03
N ASP A 12 24.32 31.41 3.95
CA ASP A 12 25.10 30.73 4.99
C ASP A 12 26.21 29.86 4.35
N ASP A 13 27.45 30.36 4.33
CA ASP A 13 28.68 29.65 3.94
C ASP A 13 29.08 28.63 5.01
N ARG A 14 28.19 27.69 5.32
CA ARG A 14 28.59 26.44 5.99
C ARG A 14 29.15 25.50 4.94
N GLU A 15 30.47 25.43 4.87
CA GLU A 15 31.18 24.36 4.16
C GLU A 15 30.61 23.00 4.62
N PRO A 16 30.06 22.18 3.70
CA PRO A 16 29.62 20.84 4.04
C PRO A 16 30.83 20.00 4.45
N ALA A 17 30.72 19.27 5.56
CA ALA A 17 31.71 18.30 5.97
C ALA A 17 32.00 17.33 4.81
N PRO A 18 33.28 17.03 4.48
CA PRO A 18 33.62 16.15 3.37
C PRO A 18 33.23 14.71 3.71
N GLY A 19 32.08 14.27 3.19
CA GLY A 19 31.54 12.93 3.37
C GLY A 19 30.81 12.42 2.13
N ALA A 20 31.55 11.65 1.31
CA ALA A 20 31.10 10.75 0.24
C ALA A 20 30.14 11.32 -0.83
N ALA A 21 30.70 12.02 -1.83
CA ALA A 21 30.05 12.13 -3.14
C ALA A 21 29.84 10.71 -3.73
N PRO A 22 28.74 10.45 -4.45
CA PRO A 22 28.49 9.14 -5.07
C PRO A 22 29.60 8.74 -6.06
N ASP A 23 30.12 7.52 -5.92
CA ASP A 23 31.11 6.90 -6.82
C ASP A 23 30.60 6.68 -8.26
N ALA A 24 29.28 6.80 -8.50
CA ALA A 24 28.67 6.87 -9.83
C ALA A 24 27.27 7.46 -9.71
N VAL A 25 26.87 8.32 -10.66
CA VAL A 25 25.52 8.90 -10.72
C VAL A 25 24.84 8.64 -12.07
N PRO A 26 23.51 8.44 -12.08
CA PRO A 26 22.76 8.29 -13.32
C PRO A 26 22.27 9.66 -13.82
N VAL A 27 22.86 10.15 -14.91
CA VAL A 27 22.39 11.36 -15.59
C VAL A 27 21.27 10.98 -16.56
N LEU A 28 20.03 11.20 -16.13
CA LEU A 28 18.82 10.80 -16.86
C LEU A 28 18.44 11.83 -17.93
N ILE A 29 18.07 11.34 -19.11
CA ILE A 29 17.67 12.16 -20.26
C ILE A 29 16.43 11.52 -20.88
N SER A 30 15.39 12.31 -21.11
CA SER A 30 14.20 11.84 -21.81
C SER A 30 13.70 12.84 -22.84
N ALA A 31 13.07 12.34 -23.90
CA ALA A 31 12.44 13.15 -24.94
C ALA A 31 11.29 12.43 -25.65
N ARG A 32 10.41 13.18 -26.33
CA ARG A 32 9.29 12.64 -27.11
C ARG A 32 9.74 11.82 -28.33
N SER A 33 10.88 12.16 -28.92
CA SER A 33 11.40 11.51 -30.12
C SER A 33 12.90 11.28 -30.03
N GLU A 34 13.43 10.40 -30.87
CA GLU A 34 14.86 10.09 -30.88
C GLU A 34 15.69 11.31 -31.28
N ALA A 35 15.24 12.06 -32.28
CA ALA A 35 15.88 13.33 -32.66
C ALA A 35 15.90 14.35 -31.50
N ALA A 36 14.81 14.45 -30.75
CA ALA A 36 14.75 15.31 -29.57
C ALA A 36 15.67 14.82 -28.44
N LEU A 37 15.82 13.50 -28.25
CA LEU A 37 16.73 12.92 -27.27
C LEU A 37 18.19 13.27 -27.58
N ARG A 38 18.60 13.11 -28.85
CA ARG A 38 19.95 13.49 -29.33
C ARG A 38 20.21 14.99 -29.16
N ALA A 39 19.22 15.81 -29.52
CA ALA A 39 19.32 17.27 -29.35
C ALA A 39 19.38 17.67 -27.86
N GLN A 40 18.67 16.97 -26.98
CA GLN A 40 18.71 17.19 -25.54
C GLN A 40 20.08 16.82 -24.96
N ALA A 41 20.67 15.69 -25.40
CA ALA A 41 22.03 15.31 -25.04
C ALA A 41 23.05 16.38 -25.50
N GLY A 42 22.88 16.93 -26.71
CA GLY A 42 23.71 18.04 -27.21
C GLY A 42 23.60 19.33 -26.38
N ARG A 43 22.42 19.66 -25.83
CA ARG A 43 22.26 20.81 -24.93
C ARG A 43 22.90 20.60 -23.56
N LEU A 44 22.84 19.38 -23.03
CA LEU A 44 23.52 19.04 -21.78
C LEU A 44 25.04 19.02 -21.95
N LEU A 45 25.51 18.55 -23.11
CA LEU A 45 26.92 18.61 -23.47
C LEU A 45 27.43 20.06 -23.46
N ALA A 46 26.73 20.97 -24.14
CA ALA A 46 27.07 22.39 -24.15
C ALA A 46 27.06 23.02 -22.74
N LEU A 47 26.09 22.66 -21.88
CA LEU A 47 26.06 23.14 -20.49
C LEU A 47 27.34 22.75 -19.73
N VAL A 48 27.76 21.49 -19.83
CA VAL A 48 28.94 20.97 -19.12
C VAL A 48 30.22 21.59 -19.66
N GLU A 49 30.32 21.82 -20.98
CA GLU A 49 31.46 22.49 -21.62
C GLU A 49 31.54 23.98 -21.26
N GLU A 50 30.41 24.69 -21.21
CA GLU A 50 30.35 26.11 -20.84
C GLU A 50 30.59 26.34 -19.34
N ARG A 51 30.31 25.35 -18.50
CA ARG A 51 30.44 25.42 -17.03
C ARG A 51 31.25 24.22 -16.49
N PRO A 52 32.59 24.20 -16.65
CA PRO A 52 33.46 23.09 -16.26
C PRO A 52 33.56 22.81 -14.75
N GLY A 53 32.79 23.50 -13.90
CA GLY A 53 32.63 23.23 -12.47
C GLY A 53 31.25 22.68 -12.07
N THR A 54 30.41 22.28 -13.03
CA THR A 54 29.08 21.72 -12.74
C THR A 54 29.20 20.41 -11.99
N GLY A 55 28.71 20.35 -10.74
CA GLY A 55 28.70 19.13 -9.94
C GLY A 55 27.88 18.01 -10.62
N LEU A 56 28.49 16.86 -10.84
CA LEU A 56 27.85 15.69 -11.45
C LEU A 56 26.60 15.24 -10.69
N THR A 57 26.71 15.17 -9.36
CA THR A 57 25.62 14.82 -8.45
C THR A 57 24.46 15.81 -8.55
N ASP A 58 24.76 17.11 -8.57
CA ASP A 58 23.74 18.17 -8.71
C ASP A 58 23.04 18.11 -10.07
N LEU A 59 23.79 17.85 -11.13
CA LEU A 59 23.25 17.67 -12.48
C LEU A 59 22.32 16.45 -12.55
N ALA A 60 22.76 15.30 -12.04
CA ALA A 60 21.98 14.07 -12.01
C ALA A 60 20.69 14.25 -11.18
N PHE A 61 20.80 14.80 -9.97
CA PHE A 61 19.69 15.10 -9.09
C PHE A 61 18.68 16.08 -9.73
N SER A 62 19.18 17.13 -10.36
CA SER A 62 18.33 18.12 -11.04
C SER A 62 17.55 17.49 -12.19
N LEU A 63 18.20 16.67 -13.01
CA LEU A 63 17.54 15.97 -14.11
C LEU A 63 16.51 14.97 -13.61
N ALA A 64 16.86 14.19 -12.58
CA ALA A 64 16.00 13.15 -12.04
C ALA A 64 14.76 13.69 -11.30
N THR A 65 14.85 14.86 -10.66
CA THR A 65 13.77 15.38 -9.79
C THR A 65 13.01 16.58 -10.35
N SER A 66 13.44 17.15 -11.49
CA SER A 66 12.80 18.33 -12.09
C SER A 66 12.38 18.16 -13.56
N ARG A 67 12.68 17.03 -14.20
CA ARG A 67 12.28 16.75 -15.58
C ARG A 67 11.24 15.64 -15.63
N ALA A 68 10.28 15.79 -16.55
CA ALA A 68 9.34 14.73 -16.87
C ALA A 68 10.06 13.53 -17.51
N SER A 69 9.51 12.33 -17.33
CA SER A 69 10.05 11.08 -17.87
C SER A 69 9.33 10.69 -19.16
N LEU A 70 9.79 11.22 -20.29
CA LEU A 70 9.19 11.05 -21.63
C LEU A 70 9.54 9.69 -22.27
N GLU A 71 9.02 9.42 -23.47
CA GLU A 71 9.03 8.11 -24.14
C GLU A 71 10.44 7.62 -24.49
N ARG A 72 11.25 8.43 -25.15
CA ARG A 72 12.63 8.06 -25.50
C ARG A 72 13.49 8.39 -24.31
N ARG A 73 14.06 7.36 -23.66
CA ARG A 73 14.81 7.50 -22.42
C ARG A 73 16.25 7.04 -22.63
N ALA A 74 17.17 7.78 -22.02
CA ALA A 74 18.56 7.40 -21.90
C ALA A 74 19.09 7.79 -20.54
N ALA A 75 20.17 7.14 -20.14
CA ALA A 75 20.94 7.49 -18.96
C ALA A 75 22.42 7.40 -19.29
N VAL A 76 23.21 8.32 -18.74
CA VAL A 76 24.67 8.23 -18.72
C VAL A 76 25.10 8.00 -17.28
N VAL A 77 25.64 6.81 -17.00
CA VAL A 77 26.21 6.48 -15.69
C VAL A 77 27.66 6.95 -15.67
N ALA A 78 27.95 7.96 -14.85
CA ALA A 78 29.25 8.60 -14.80
C ALA A 78 29.72 8.78 -13.35
N ARG A 79 31.01 8.56 -13.12
CA ARG A 79 31.73 8.93 -11.89
C ARG A 79 32.45 10.26 -12.04
N GLU A 80 32.92 10.56 -13.25
CA GLU A 80 33.78 11.70 -13.54
C GLU A 80 33.25 12.49 -14.75
N PRO A 81 33.55 13.81 -14.85
CA PRO A 81 33.02 14.67 -15.90
C PRO A 81 33.36 14.16 -17.31
N ASP A 82 34.54 13.57 -17.49
CA ASP A 82 34.99 13.00 -18.76
C ASP A 82 34.14 11.79 -19.21
N GLU A 83 33.66 10.97 -18.26
CA GLU A 83 32.74 9.87 -18.58
C GLU A 83 31.38 10.42 -19.03
N LEU A 84 30.87 11.45 -18.35
CA LEU A 84 29.65 12.13 -18.73
C LEU A 84 29.76 12.74 -20.13
N LEU A 85 30.86 13.44 -20.42
CA LEU A 85 31.12 14.08 -21.70
C LEU A 85 31.09 13.05 -22.84
N ARG A 86 31.81 11.94 -22.69
CA ARG A 86 31.83 10.84 -23.67
C ARG A 86 30.45 10.22 -23.86
N GLY A 87 29.70 10.02 -22.79
CA GLY A 87 28.34 9.45 -22.88
C GLY A 87 27.34 10.39 -23.55
N LEU A 88 27.39 11.69 -23.26
CA LEU A 88 26.55 12.70 -23.91
C LEU A 88 26.90 12.87 -25.39
N LEU A 89 28.19 12.83 -25.74
CA LEU A 89 28.66 12.82 -27.13
C LEU A 89 28.12 11.61 -27.89
N ALA A 90 28.26 10.41 -27.32
CA ALA A 90 27.72 9.19 -27.92
C ALA A 90 26.19 9.26 -28.13
N LEU A 91 25.44 9.73 -27.11
CA LEU A 91 24.00 9.91 -27.22
C LEU A 91 23.59 10.95 -28.27
N ARG A 92 24.29 12.09 -28.35
CA ARG A 92 24.05 13.12 -29.37
C ARG A 92 24.25 12.55 -30.78
N ASP A 93 25.30 11.76 -30.96
CA ASP A 93 25.68 11.22 -32.27
C ASP A 93 24.89 9.94 -32.63
N GLY A 94 24.07 9.42 -31.70
CA GLY A 94 23.30 8.19 -31.89
C GLY A 94 24.18 6.94 -31.91
N LEU A 95 25.31 6.97 -31.22
CA LEU A 95 26.28 5.88 -31.14
C LEU A 95 26.21 5.19 -29.76
N PRO A 96 26.49 3.88 -29.67
CA PRO A 96 26.68 3.23 -28.39
C PRO A 96 27.91 3.82 -27.68
N GLY A 97 27.88 3.87 -26.35
CA GLY A 97 28.98 4.40 -25.55
C GLY A 97 29.10 3.73 -24.18
N PRO A 98 30.31 3.66 -23.59
CA PRO A 98 30.48 3.18 -22.22
C PRO A 98 29.61 4.00 -21.24
N GLY A 99 28.88 3.31 -20.36
CA GLY A 99 28.00 3.95 -19.38
C GLY A 99 26.69 4.51 -19.95
N VAL A 100 26.46 4.40 -21.26
CA VAL A 100 25.20 4.82 -21.90
C VAL A 100 24.20 3.68 -21.88
N VAL A 101 23.02 3.94 -21.33
CA VAL A 101 21.88 3.03 -21.33
C VAL A 101 20.72 3.70 -22.04
N GLN A 102 20.04 3.00 -22.94
CA GLN A 102 18.91 3.53 -23.71
C GLN A 102 17.71 2.60 -23.60
N GLY A 103 16.52 3.18 -23.64
CA GLY A 103 15.25 2.47 -23.61
C GLY A 103 14.14 3.27 -24.27
N VAL A 104 13.05 2.58 -24.58
CA VAL A 104 11.85 3.17 -25.18
C VAL A 104 10.67 2.91 -24.25
N GLY A 105 10.22 3.93 -23.52
CA GLY A 105 8.90 3.95 -22.87
C GLY A 105 7.82 4.28 -23.91
N PRO A 106 6.61 3.68 -23.87
CA PRO A 106 5.74 3.67 -22.69
C PRO A 106 4.93 2.37 -22.53
N GLY A 107 5.52 1.31 -21.98
CA GLY A 107 4.74 0.13 -21.58
C GLY A 107 5.10 -0.25 -20.17
N ARG A 108 4.24 0.08 -19.18
CA ARG A 108 4.28 -0.50 -17.83
C ARG A 108 4.26 -2.01 -17.99
N GLY A 109 5.45 -2.61 -18.00
CA GLY A 109 5.63 -4.04 -17.93
C GLY A 109 5.75 -4.39 -16.45
N ARG A 110 5.22 -5.54 -16.08
CA ARG A 110 5.45 -6.12 -14.77
C ARG A 110 6.94 -6.40 -14.57
N THR A 111 7.39 -6.28 -13.34
CA THR A 111 8.77 -6.50 -12.93
C THR A 111 8.87 -7.75 -12.06
N ALA A 112 9.80 -8.63 -12.38
CA ALA A 112 10.11 -9.82 -11.59
C ALA A 112 11.46 -9.65 -10.88
N PHE A 113 11.54 -9.99 -9.60
CA PHE A 113 12.83 -10.08 -8.89
C PHE A 113 13.28 -11.52 -8.82
N LEU A 114 14.55 -11.74 -9.14
CA LEU A 114 15.20 -13.04 -9.16
C LEU A 114 16.26 -13.13 -8.06
N PHE A 115 16.15 -14.12 -7.18
CA PHE A 115 17.06 -14.34 -6.04
C PHE A 115 18.03 -15.47 -6.36
N THR A 116 19.34 -15.24 -6.18
CA THR A 116 20.37 -16.14 -6.71
C THR A 116 20.55 -17.43 -5.91
N GLY A 117 21.04 -18.46 -6.60
CA GLY A 117 21.41 -19.71 -5.96
C GLY A 117 22.86 -19.71 -5.46
N GLN A 118 23.25 -20.81 -4.82
CA GLN A 118 24.64 -21.01 -4.39
C GLN A 118 25.59 -21.12 -5.59
N GLY A 119 26.75 -20.48 -5.49
CA GLY A 119 27.82 -20.50 -6.49
C GLY A 119 28.28 -19.11 -6.94
N SER A 120 27.52 -18.06 -6.63
CA SER A 120 27.84 -16.65 -6.93
C SER A 120 28.51 -15.91 -5.76
N GLN A 121 28.54 -16.51 -4.57
CA GLN A 121 29.14 -15.89 -3.39
C GLN A 121 30.63 -15.62 -3.61
N ARG A 122 31.09 -14.46 -3.13
CA ARG A 122 32.48 -14.02 -3.20
C ARG A 122 32.84 -13.19 -1.99
N ALA A 123 34.12 -13.20 -1.62
CA ALA A 123 34.63 -12.33 -0.57
C ALA A 123 34.37 -10.85 -0.91
N GLY A 124 33.98 -10.08 0.10
CA GLY A 124 33.68 -8.65 -0.03
C GLY A 124 32.34 -8.32 -0.70
N MET A 125 31.49 -9.30 -1.00
CA MET A 125 30.17 -9.01 -1.58
C MET A 125 29.30 -8.18 -0.62
N GLY A 126 28.69 -7.12 -1.14
CA GLY A 126 27.82 -6.20 -0.40
C GLY A 126 28.58 -5.19 0.48
N ARG A 127 29.92 -5.24 0.53
CA ARG A 127 30.71 -4.35 1.41
C ARG A 127 30.64 -2.90 0.98
N GLU A 128 30.77 -2.62 -0.32
CA GLU A 128 30.70 -1.24 -0.82
C GLU A 128 29.29 -0.67 -0.60
N LEU A 129 28.26 -1.52 -0.76
CA LEU A 129 26.88 -1.12 -0.50
C LEU A 129 26.63 -0.86 0.99
N TYR A 130 27.20 -1.69 1.87
CA TYR A 130 27.13 -1.52 3.31
C TYR A 130 27.74 -0.19 3.77
N GLU A 131 28.91 0.15 3.24
CA GLU A 131 29.59 1.40 3.57
C GLU A 131 28.85 2.63 3.01
N ARG A 132 28.11 2.46 1.90
CA ARG A 132 27.47 3.58 1.19
C ARG A 132 26.01 3.83 1.55
N PHE A 133 25.21 2.78 1.75
CA PHE A 133 23.75 2.88 1.81
C PHE A 133 23.23 2.40 3.17
N PRO A 134 22.77 3.31 4.05
CA PRO A 134 22.25 2.95 5.36
C PRO A 134 21.14 1.90 5.32
N ALA A 135 20.20 1.99 4.37
CA ALA A 135 19.12 1.01 4.22
C ALA A 135 19.62 -0.42 3.93
N PHE A 136 20.73 -0.56 3.19
CA PHE A 136 21.37 -1.85 2.96
C PHE A 136 22.09 -2.34 4.22
N ALA A 137 22.81 -1.43 4.89
CA ALA A 137 23.54 -1.75 6.11
C ALA A 137 22.61 -2.22 7.23
N ASP A 138 21.53 -1.49 7.48
CA ASP A 138 20.52 -1.83 8.50
C ASP A 138 19.87 -3.19 8.21
N ALA A 139 19.54 -3.46 6.93
CA ALA A 139 18.95 -4.73 6.53
C ALA A 139 19.92 -5.90 6.67
N LEU A 140 21.19 -5.72 6.27
CA LEU A 140 22.22 -6.73 6.45
C LEU A 140 22.43 -7.03 7.94
N ASP A 141 22.54 -6.00 8.77
CA ASP A 141 22.75 -6.12 10.21
C ASP A 141 21.62 -6.85 10.92
N ALA A 142 20.37 -6.58 10.52
CA ALA A 142 19.21 -7.27 11.05
C ALA A 142 19.25 -8.78 10.74
N VAL A 143 19.66 -9.18 9.53
CA VAL A 143 19.80 -10.58 9.16
C VAL A 143 20.96 -11.25 9.91
N LEU A 144 22.11 -10.57 10.00
CA LEU A 144 23.29 -11.06 10.71
C LEU A 144 23.00 -11.30 12.20
N ALA A 145 22.23 -10.42 12.84
CA ALA A 145 21.85 -10.55 14.25
C ALA A 145 21.09 -11.86 14.56
N HIS A 146 20.35 -12.40 13.60
CA HIS A 146 19.67 -13.68 13.72
C HIS A 146 20.54 -14.89 13.36
N LEU A 147 21.41 -14.75 12.35
CA LEU A 147 22.25 -15.85 11.85
C LEU A 147 23.47 -16.12 12.73
N ASP A 148 24.06 -15.08 13.34
CA ASP A 148 25.30 -15.22 14.10
C ASP A 148 25.14 -16.11 15.35
N GLY A 149 23.91 -16.29 15.86
CA GLY A 149 23.61 -17.24 16.93
C GLY A 149 23.60 -18.71 16.50
N GLU A 150 23.49 -18.98 15.19
CA GLU A 150 23.40 -20.32 14.60
C GLU A 150 24.70 -20.79 13.94
N LEU A 151 25.71 -19.92 13.87
CA LEU A 151 26.98 -20.12 13.17
C LEU A 151 28.16 -20.12 14.16
N ASP A 152 29.23 -20.87 13.85
CA ASP A 152 30.41 -20.93 14.73
C ASP A 152 31.22 -19.62 14.75
N ARG A 153 31.03 -18.77 13.73
CA ARG A 153 31.71 -17.49 13.57
C ARG A 153 30.74 -16.42 13.04
N PRO A 154 30.92 -15.14 13.42
CA PRO A 154 30.11 -14.05 12.90
C PRO A 154 30.20 -13.97 11.38
N LEU A 155 29.05 -13.95 10.72
CA LEU A 155 28.95 -14.02 9.27
C LEU A 155 29.52 -12.77 8.59
N ARG A 156 29.49 -11.60 9.26
CA ARG A 156 30.10 -10.37 8.75
C ARG A 156 31.60 -10.50 8.53
N GLU A 157 32.31 -11.13 9.47
CA GLU A 157 33.77 -11.30 9.39
C GLU A 157 34.15 -12.14 8.16
N ILE A 158 33.30 -13.09 7.81
CA ILE A 158 33.46 -13.99 6.66
C ILE A 158 33.07 -13.27 5.35
N LEU A 159 31.94 -12.56 5.35
CA LEU A 159 31.48 -11.77 4.20
C LEU A 159 32.50 -10.73 3.76
N PHE A 160 33.06 -9.98 4.72
CA PHE A 160 33.97 -8.86 4.46
C PHE A 160 35.46 -9.22 4.61
N ALA A 161 35.75 -10.51 4.71
CA ALA A 161 37.10 -11.02 4.74
C ALA A 161 37.89 -10.61 3.48
N ALA A 162 39.21 -10.42 3.64
CA ALA A 162 40.08 -10.16 2.51
C ALA A 162 40.13 -11.37 1.57
N GLU A 163 40.09 -11.14 0.26
CA GLU A 163 40.18 -12.20 -0.73
C GLU A 163 41.44 -13.05 -0.53
N GLY A 164 41.30 -14.38 -0.58
CA GLY A 164 42.39 -15.33 -0.33
C GLY A 164 42.74 -15.59 1.14
N SER A 165 42.05 -14.96 2.10
CA SER A 165 42.18 -15.27 3.53
C SER A 165 41.52 -16.61 3.91
N ALA A 166 41.88 -17.14 5.08
CA ALA A 166 41.26 -18.35 5.62
C ALA A 166 39.77 -18.14 5.93
N GLU A 167 39.40 -16.95 6.40
CA GLU A 167 38.02 -16.53 6.63
C GLU A 167 37.22 -16.48 5.33
N ALA A 168 37.79 -15.89 4.27
CA ALA A 168 37.13 -15.83 2.96
C ALA A 168 36.87 -17.24 2.38
N ALA A 169 37.78 -18.19 2.60
CA ALA A 169 37.59 -19.58 2.17
C ALA A 169 36.40 -20.28 2.86
N LEU A 170 35.93 -19.77 4.02
CA LEU A 170 34.73 -20.30 4.66
C LEU A 170 33.45 -20.02 3.85
N LEU A 171 33.43 -18.99 2.99
CA LEU A 171 32.29 -18.71 2.10
C LEU A 171 32.03 -19.83 1.08
N ASP A 172 33.02 -20.69 0.80
CA ASP A 172 32.83 -21.85 -0.06
C ASP A 172 32.19 -23.05 0.67
N ARG A 173 32.09 -22.98 2.01
CA ARG A 173 31.40 -24.00 2.81
C ARG A 173 29.91 -23.69 2.86
N THR A 174 29.09 -24.67 2.51
CA THR A 174 27.62 -24.58 2.43
C THR A 174 26.97 -23.98 3.68
N GLY A 175 27.49 -24.32 4.86
CA GLY A 175 27.03 -23.77 6.14
C GLY A 175 27.16 -22.26 6.28
N TYR A 176 28.08 -21.62 5.53
CA TYR A 176 28.23 -20.17 5.47
C TYR A 176 27.74 -19.57 4.16
N ALA A 177 27.90 -20.27 3.03
CA ALA A 177 27.49 -19.82 1.71
C ALA A 177 25.99 -19.48 1.64
N GLN A 178 25.13 -20.36 2.18
CA GLN A 178 23.68 -20.17 2.12
C GLN A 178 23.22 -19.00 3.00
N PRO A 179 23.61 -18.91 4.30
CA PRO A 179 23.37 -17.72 5.11
C PRO A 179 23.91 -16.42 4.49
N ALA A 180 25.11 -16.45 3.92
CA ALA A 180 25.73 -15.28 3.30
C ALA A 180 24.94 -14.75 2.10
N LEU A 181 24.49 -15.64 1.21
CA LEU A 181 23.66 -15.29 0.06
C LEU A 181 22.32 -14.74 0.52
N PHE A 182 21.63 -15.44 1.42
CA PHE A 182 20.36 -14.97 1.98
C PHE A 182 20.48 -13.56 2.57
N ALA A 183 21.53 -13.30 3.35
CA ALA A 183 21.76 -12.00 3.98
C ALA A 183 21.94 -10.86 2.95
N VAL A 184 22.78 -11.07 1.93
CA VAL A 184 23.01 -10.07 0.88
C VAL A 184 21.77 -9.86 0.02
N GLU A 185 21.06 -10.93 -0.33
CA GLU A 185 19.87 -10.84 -1.17
C GLU A 185 18.70 -10.12 -0.48
N VAL A 186 18.49 -10.39 0.82
CA VAL A 186 17.50 -9.66 1.63
C VAL A 186 17.91 -8.19 1.78
N ALA A 187 19.20 -7.89 1.98
CA ALA A 187 19.68 -6.51 2.04
C ALA A 187 19.51 -5.76 0.71
N LEU A 188 19.76 -6.41 -0.43
CA LEU A 188 19.49 -5.85 -1.77
C LEU A 188 17.99 -5.58 -1.98
N PHE A 189 17.12 -6.48 -1.51
CA PHE A 189 15.68 -6.31 -1.58
C PHE A 189 15.21 -5.08 -0.82
N ARG A 190 15.65 -4.93 0.45
CA ARG A 190 15.31 -3.77 1.28
C ARG A 190 15.90 -2.47 0.74
N LEU A 191 17.08 -2.52 0.13
CA LEU A 191 17.66 -1.35 -0.55
C LEU A 191 16.80 -0.90 -1.73
N ALA A 192 16.37 -1.83 -2.59
CA ALA A 192 15.48 -1.51 -3.71
C ALA A 192 14.12 -0.96 -3.24
N GLU A 193 13.54 -1.56 -2.19
CA GLU A 193 12.29 -1.12 -1.55
C GLU A 193 12.40 0.30 -1.00
N SER A 194 13.56 0.67 -0.43
CA SER A 194 13.81 2.03 0.10
C SER A 194 13.73 3.13 -0.96
N TRP A 195 13.86 2.78 -2.25
CA TRP A 195 13.70 3.69 -3.39
C TRP A 195 12.36 3.54 -4.10
N GLY A 196 11.41 2.81 -3.50
CA GLY A 196 10.07 2.59 -4.04
C GLY A 196 10.00 1.59 -5.18
N ILE A 197 11.05 0.78 -5.41
CA ILE A 197 11.02 -0.26 -6.45
C ILE A 197 10.36 -1.51 -5.88
N THR A 198 9.20 -1.87 -6.42
CA THR A 198 8.43 -3.04 -5.98
C THR A 198 8.28 -4.07 -7.11
N PRO A 199 8.47 -5.38 -6.84
CA PRO A 199 8.20 -6.43 -7.82
C PRO A 199 6.72 -6.77 -7.92
N ASP A 200 6.29 -7.20 -9.10
CA ASP A 200 5.01 -7.88 -9.33
C ASP A 200 5.12 -9.39 -9.07
N TYR A 201 6.32 -9.97 -9.28
CA TYR A 201 6.61 -11.38 -9.05
C TYR A 201 7.98 -11.57 -8.40
N LEU A 202 8.09 -12.61 -7.57
CA LEU A 202 9.35 -13.07 -6.98
C LEU A 202 9.64 -14.48 -7.50
N ALA A 203 10.92 -14.79 -7.73
CA ALA A 203 11.38 -16.14 -8.01
C ALA A 203 12.81 -16.31 -7.48
N GLY A 204 13.18 -17.49 -6.99
CA GLY A 204 14.52 -17.69 -6.44
C GLY A 204 15.11 -19.04 -6.77
N HIS A 205 16.38 -19.12 -7.14
CA HIS A 205 17.03 -20.37 -7.52
C HIS A 205 17.56 -21.10 -6.29
N SER A 206 17.03 -22.29 -5.98
CA SER A 206 17.46 -23.09 -4.82
C SER A 206 17.40 -22.26 -3.53
N ILE A 207 18.54 -21.98 -2.88
CA ILE A 207 18.58 -21.15 -1.65
C ILE A 207 17.93 -19.77 -1.84
N GLY A 208 18.01 -19.18 -3.03
CA GLY A 208 17.36 -17.90 -3.32
C GLY A 208 15.83 -17.97 -3.19
N GLU A 209 15.21 -19.15 -3.32
CA GLU A 209 13.76 -19.29 -3.12
C GLU A 209 13.35 -19.00 -1.66
N LEU A 210 14.23 -19.29 -0.68
CA LEU A 210 14.00 -18.93 0.71
C LEU A 210 14.09 -17.41 0.94
N ALA A 211 15.00 -16.72 0.24
CA ALA A 211 15.05 -15.26 0.25
C ALA A 211 13.82 -14.64 -0.41
N ALA A 212 13.38 -15.19 -1.55
CA ALA A 212 12.15 -14.82 -2.23
C ALA A 212 10.90 -15.04 -1.35
N ALA A 213 10.81 -16.16 -0.65
CA ALA A 213 9.71 -16.46 0.27
C ALA A 213 9.69 -15.52 1.48
N HIS A 214 10.85 -15.16 2.04
CA HIS A 214 10.94 -14.12 3.05
C HIS A 214 10.47 -12.75 2.53
N ALA A 215 10.94 -12.35 1.34
CA ALA A 215 10.52 -11.10 0.69
C ALA A 215 9.01 -11.08 0.38
N ALA A 216 8.43 -12.24 0.05
CA ALA A 216 6.99 -12.43 -0.14
C ALA A 216 6.19 -12.42 1.17
N GLY A 217 6.84 -12.38 2.34
CA GLY A 217 6.19 -12.41 3.64
C GLY A 217 5.77 -13.81 4.13
N VAL A 218 6.16 -14.88 3.43
CA VAL A 218 5.82 -16.26 3.80
C VAL A 218 6.46 -16.66 5.13
N LEU A 219 7.70 -16.23 5.34
CA LEU A 219 8.46 -16.45 6.56
C LEU A 219 8.87 -15.11 7.18
N SER A 220 8.73 -15.01 8.50
CA SER A 220 9.33 -13.91 9.25
C SER A 220 10.85 -13.93 9.09
N LEU A 221 11.54 -12.80 9.35
CA LEU A 221 13.00 -12.77 9.27
C LEU A 221 13.66 -13.82 10.21
N PRO A 222 13.25 -13.95 11.49
CA PRO A 222 13.77 -15.00 12.37
C PRO A 222 13.54 -16.41 11.84
N ASP A 223 12.33 -16.72 11.35
CA ASP A 223 11.99 -18.07 10.86
C ASP A 223 12.77 -18.42 9.59
N ALA A 224 12.92 -17.45 8.67
CA ALA A 224 13.71 -17.61 7.45
C ALA A 224 15.19 -17.85 7.79
N CYS A 225 15.76 -17.09 8.73
CA CYS A 225 17.13 -17.28 9.19
C CYS A 225 17.33 -18.67 9.82
N ALA A 226 16.41 -19.11 10.67
CA ALA A 226 16.44 -20.44 11.29
C ALA A 226 16.41 -21.56 10.23
N LEU A 227 15.53 -21.43 9.23
CA LEU A 227 15.41 -22.42 8.15
C LEU A 227 16.66 -22.46 7.27
N VAL A 228 17.21 -21.30 6.90
CA VAL A 228 18.43 -21.17 6.07
C VAL A 228 19.65 -21.71 6.80
N ALA A 229 19.84 -21.35 8.06
CA ALA A 229 20.95 -21.84 8.88
C ALA A 229 20.87 -23.36 9.08
N ALA A 230 19.68 -23.88 9.38
CA ALA A 230 19.43 -25.31 9.47
C ALA A 230 19.74 -26.05 8.16
N ARG A 231 19.26 -25.52 7.02
CA ARG A 231 19.52 -26.09 5.69
C ARG A 231 21.02 -26.17 5.42
N GLY A 232 21.74 -25.06 5.60
CA GLY A 232 23.17 -24.98 5.38
C GLY A 232 23.96 -25.95 6.27
N ARG A 233 23.66 -25.97 7.58
CA ARG A 233 24.31 -26.84 8.57
C ARG A 233 24.07 -28.33 8.32
N LEU A 234 22.82 -28.72 8.05
CA LEU A 234 22.47 -30.11 7.82
C LEU A 234 23.05 -30.62 6.49
N MET A 235 23.01 -29.82 5.43
CA MET A 235 23.66 -30.16 4.15
C MET A 235 25.17 -30.31 4.29
N GLN A 236 25.81 -29.43 5.06
CA GLN A 236 27.26 -29.45 5.32
C GLN A 236 27.70 -30.71 6.08
N ALA A 237 26.84 -31.28 6.92
CA ALA A 237 27.13 -32.42 7.77
C ALA A 237 27.01 -33.79 7.07
N LEU A 238 26.50 -33.81 5.82
CA LEU A 238 26.38 -35.03 5.04
C LEU A 238 27.76 -35.56 4.64
N PRO A 239 27.86 -36.87 4.30
CA PRO A 239 29.11 -37.41 3.78
C PRO A 239 29.53 -36.76 2.45
N GLU A 240 30.83 -36.53 2.30
CA GLU A 240 31.44 -36.18 1.01
C GLU A 240 31.38 -37.38 0.04
N GLY A 241 31.53 -37.13 -1.28
CA GLY A 241 31.51 -38.17 -2.33
C GLY A 241 30.38 -38.04 -3.36
N GLY A 242 29.66 -36.91 -3.35
CA GLY A 242 28.74 -36.52 -4.42
C GLY A 242 29.38 -35.55 -5.40
N ALA A 243 28.89 -35.53 -6.65
CA ALA A 243 29.28 -34.54 -7.65
C ALA A 243 28.06 -33.87 -8.29
N MET A 244 28.25 -32.64 -8.76
CA MET A 244 27.29 -31.94 -9.62
C MET A 244 27.98 -31.51 -10.92
N VAL A 245 27.36 -31.78 -12.06
CA VAL A 245 27.90 -31.43 -13.39
C VAL A 245 26.82 -30.73 -14.22
N SER A 246 27.17 -29.57 -14.77
CA SER A 246 26.38 -28.91 -15.79
C SER A 246 26.62 -29.57 -17.14
N LEU A 247 25.54 -29.88 -17.86
CA LEU A 247 25.52 -30.53 -19.17
C LEU A 247 24.82 -29.62 -20.19
N GLN A 248 25.41 -29.50 -21.37
CA GLN A 248 24.75 -28.92 -22.53
C GLN A 248 23.80 -29.96 -23.14
N ALA A 249 22.60 -30.07 -22.58
CA ALA A 249 21.56 -31.02 -22.94
C ALA A 249 20.18 -30.50 -22.52
N ALA A 250 19.12 -30.96 -23.19
CA ALA A 250 17.75 -30.83 -22.74
C ALA A 250 17.40 -31.89 -21.68
N GLU A 251 16.34 -31.65 -20.90
CA GLU A 251 15.93 -32.56 -19.81
C GLU A 251 15.55 -33.95 -20.35
N ASP A 252 14.86 -34.02 -21.48
CA ASP A 252 14.44 -35.26 -22.15
C ASP A 252 15.61 -36.08 -22.73
N GLU A 253 16.75 -35.44 -23.04
CA GLU A 253 17.98 -36.13 -23.43
C GLU A 253 18.66 -36.81 -22.22
N VAL A 254 18.42 -36.30 -21.01
CA VAL A 254 19.05 -36.80 -19.77
C VAL A 254 18.17 -37.80 -19.04
N LEU A 255 16.85 -37.62 -19.00
CA LEU A 255 15.91 -38.48 -18.26
C LEU A 255 15.79 -39.97 -18.69
N PRO A 256 16.17 -40.44 -19.91
CA PRO A 256 16.19 -41.88 -20.21
C PRO A 256 17.37 -42.60 -19.53
N LEU A 257 17.58 -42.35 -18.23
CA LEU A 257 18.53 -43.08 -17.41
C LEU A 257 17.99 -44.48 -17.12
N PRO A 258 18.80 -45.53 -17.26
CA PRO A 258 18.46 -46.86 -16.76
C PRO A 258 18.08 -46.79 -15.27
N ALA A 259 17.05 -47.53 -14.85
CA ALA A 259 16.58 -47.55 -13.46
C ALA A 259 17.70 -47.81 -12.43
N GLU A 260 18.71 -48.58 -12.81
CA GLU A 260 19.90 -48.92 -12.01
C GLU A 260 20.80 -47.70 -11.68
N ILE A 261 20.72 -46.63 -12.47
CA ILE A 261 21.45 -45.36 -12.30
C ILE A 261 20.53 -44.28 -11.70
N GLY A 262 19.21 -44.38 -11.91
CA GLY A 262 18.20 -43.43 -11.43
C GLY A 262 18.14 -43.28 -9.90
N ASP A 263 18.50 -44.33 -9.16
CA ASP A 263 18.59 -44.28 -7.69
C ASP A 263 19.84 -43.55 -7.19
N GLN A 264 20.81 -43.27 -8.06
CA GLN A 264 22.10 -42.66 -7.72
C GLN A 264 22.28 -41.24 -8.28
N ILE A 265 21.51 -40.85 -9.29
CA ILE A 265 21.60 -39.56 -9.98
C ILE A 265 20.20 -38.92 -10.09
N SER A 266 20.11 -37.61 -9.92
CA SER A 266 18.93 -36.82 -10.27
C SER A 266 19.33 -35.62 -11.15
N VAL A 267 18.37 -35.13 -11.93
CA VAL A 267 18.48 -33.77 -12.50
C VAL A 267 18.28 -32.80 -11.34
N ALA A 268 19.33 -32.10 -10.94
CA ALA A 268 19.29 -31.14 -9.85
C ALA A 268 18.67 -29.81 -10.28
N ALA A 269 18.90 -29.39 -11.53
CA ALA A 269 18.33 -28.15 -12.04
C ALA A 269 18.13 -28.20 -13.56
N VAL A 270 17.03 -27.61 -14.02
CA VAL A 270 16.76 -27.27 -15.42
C VAL A 270 16.91 -25.76 -15.54
N ASN A 271 18.09 -25.31 -15.98
CA ASN A 271 18.47 -23.90 -15.99
C ASN A 271 18.15 -23.19 -17.32
N GLY A 272 17.98 -23.96 -18.40
CA GLY A 272 17.56 -23.48 -19.70
C GLY A 272 17.20 -24.63 -20.64
N PRO A 273 16.69 -24.34 -21.85
CA PRO A 273 16.25 -25.36 -22.81
C PRO A 273 17.34 -26.36 -23.23
N SER A 274 18.61 -25.99 -23.10
CA SER A 274 19.76 -26.86 -23.39
C SER A 274 20.83 -26.84 -22.29
N SER A 275 20.40 -26.55 -21.05
CA SER A 275 21.28 -26.37 -19.90
C SER A 275 20.67 -27.01 -18.66
N VAL A 276 21.19 -28.18 -18.30
CA VAL A 276 20.75 -28.94 -17.12
C VAL A 276 21.93 -29.22 -16.19
N VAL A 277 21.65 -29.46 -14.92
CA VAL A 277 22.64 -29.89 -13.92
C VAL A 277 22.22 -31.25 -13.40
N VAL A 278 23.11 -32.22 -13.45
CA VAL A 278 22.95 -33.54 -12.84
C VAL A 278 23.73 -33.62 -11.53
N ALA A 279 23.17 -34.30 -10.54
CA ALA A 279 23.76 -34.45 -9.21
C ALA A 279 23.52 -35.85 -8.64
N GLY A 280 24.49 -36.38 -7.92
CA GLY A 280 24.42 -37.72 -7.37
C GLY A 280 25.77 -38.26 -6.93
N ALA A 281 25.88 -39.59 -6.86
CA ALA A 281 27.15 -40.28 -6.60
C ALA A 281 28.20 -39.90 -7.65
N GLU A 282 29.42 -39.58 -7.21
CA GLU A 282 30.46 -39.00 -8.07
C GLU A 282 30.75 -39.83 -9.32
N ASP A 283 31.00 -41.13 -9.16
CA ASP A 283 31.34 -42.02 -10.29
C ASP A 283 30.21 -42.07 -11.33
N ALA A 284 28.96 -42.14 -10.88
CA ALA A 284 27.80 -42.23 -11.74
C ALA A 284 27.59 -40.91 -12.52
N VAL A 285 27.70 -39.76 -11.85
CA VAL A 285 27.59 -38.43 -12.47
C VAL A 285 28.71 -38.19 -13.48
N LEU A 286 29.96 -38.56 -13.15
CA LEU A 286 31.09 -38.39 -14.06
C LEU A 286 31.00 -39.32 -15.28
N ALA A 287 30.49 -40.54 -15.12
CA ALA A 287 30.26 -41.45 -16.24
C ALA A 287 29.20 -40.89 -17.21
N LEU A 288 28.11 -40.34 -16.69
CA LEU A 288 27.08 -39.68 -17.49
C LEU A 288 27.66 -38.46 -18.23
N ALA A 289 28.39 -37.60 -17.52
CA ALA A 289 29.05 -36.44 -18.11
C ALA A 289 30.01 -36.83 -19.24
N ALA A 290 30.82 -37.88 -19.05
CA ALA A 290 31.74 -38.38 -20.07
C ALA A 290 30.99 -38.88 -21.32
N SER A 291 29.80 -39.47 -21.18
CA SER A 291 29.00 -39.90 -22.34
C SER A 291 28.48 -38.72 -23.17
N PHE A 292 28.17 -37.58 -22.55
CA PHE A 292 27.77 -36.35 -23.24
C PHE A 292 28.99 -35.67 -23.89
N GLU A 293 30.13 -35.65 -23.20
CA GLU A 293 31.38 -35.15 -23.76
C GLU A 293 31.82 -35.95 -25.00
N ALA A 294 31.66 -37.28 -24.98
CA ALA A 294 31.91 -38.14 -26.14
C ALA A 294 31.01 -37.83 -27.35
N GLN A 295 29.84 -37.22 -27.11
CA GLN A 295 28.92 -36.74 -28.15
C GLN A 295 29.23 -35.30 -28.59
N GLY A 296 30.33 -34.70 -28.10
CA GLY A 296 30.73 -33.33 -28.41
C GLY A 296 29.97 -32.26 -27.63
N ARG A 297 29.22 -32.62 -26.59
CA ARG A 297 28.47 -31.69 -25.74
C ARG A 297 29.38 -31.12 -24.66
N LYS A 298 29.19 -29.84 -24.31
CA LYS A 298 29.95 -29.21 -23.22
C LYS A 298 29.49 -29.75 -21.86
N THR A 299 30.46 -30.08 -21.01
CA THR A 299 30.23 -30.48 -19.62
C THR A 299 31.11 -29.65 -18.68
N ARG A 300 30.62 -29.34 -17.48
CA ARG A 300 31.40 -28.62 -16.46
C ARG A 300 31.05 -29.10 -15.06
N ARG A 301 32.03 -29.67 -14.36
CA ARG A 301 31.91 -29.98 -12.92
C ARG A 301 31.76 -28.68 -12.12
N LEU A 302 30.74 -28.62 -11.27
CA LEU A 302 30.48 -27.49 -10.39
C LEU A 302 31.37 -27.59 -9.14
N ARG A 303 31.84 -26.45 -8.65
CA ARG A 303 32.65 -26.36 -7.43
C ARG A 303 31.72 -26.31 -6.22
N VAL A 304 31.24 -27.48 -5.81
CA VAL A 304 30.37 -27.66 -4.65
C VAL A 304 30.87 -28.83 -3.82
N SER A 305 30.63 -28.79 -2.52
CA SER A 305 31.04 -29.84 -1.57
C SER A 305 30.14 -31.07 -1.59
N HIS A 306 28.88 -30.92 -2.01
CA HIS A 306 27.86 -31.98 -1.97
C HIS A 306 26.98 -31.94 -3.23
N ALA A 307 26.33 -33.06 -3.50
CA ALA A 307 25.36 -33.19 -4.59
C ALA A 307 23.95 -32.77 -4.15
N PHE A 308 23.68 -31.45 -4.16
CA PHE A 308 22.36 -30.92 -3.81
C PHE A 308 21.27 -31.37 -4.79
N HIS A 309 20.00 -31.38 -4.34
CA HIS A 309 18.85 -31.80 -5.16
C HIS A 309 19.02 -33.21 -5.76
N SER A 310 19.50 -34.13 -4.92
CA SER A 310 19.80 -35.52 -5.29
C SER A 310 19.49 -36.48 -4.13
N PRO A 311 19.47 -37.81 -4.35
CA PRO A 311 19.23 -38.80 -3.30
C PRO A 311 20.20 -38.69 -2.12
N LEU A 312 21.39 -38.09 -2.35
CA LEU A 312 22.36 -37.87 -1.29
C LEU A 312 21.90 -36.85 -0.23
N MET A 313 20.80 -36.13 -0.46
CA MET A 313 20.17 -35.25 0.54
C MET A 313 19.21 -36.00 1.47
N ASP A 314 18.77 -37.21 1.12
CA ASP A 314 17.78 -37.97 1.89
C ASP A 314 18.12 -38.10 3.40
N PRO A 315 19.39 -38.33 3.81
CA PRO A 315 19.73 -38.49 5.23
C PRO A 315 19.46 -37.27 6.11
N MET A 316 19.37 -36.06 5.54
CA MET A 316 19.10 -34.84 6.33
C MET A 316 17.61 -34.47 6.40
N LEU A 317 16.75 -35.09 5.59
CA LEU A 317 15.38 -34.59 5.38
C LEU A 317 14.51 -34.66 6.63
N ASP A 318 14.65 -35.70 7.45
CA ASP A 318 13.87 -35.84 8.70
C ASP A 318 14.22 -34.77 9.73
N ASP A 319 15.51 -34.46 9.88
CA ASP A 319 15.97 -33.41 10.79
C ASP A 319 15.57 -32.02 10.29
N PHE A 320 15.64 -31.80 8.98
CA PHE A 320 15.19 -30.55 8.37
C PHE A 320 13.66 -30.38 8.50
N ALA A 321 12.89 -31.44 8.30
CA ALA A 321 11.43 -31.45 8.46
C ALA A 321 11.00 -31.07 9.88
N ARG A 322 11.74 -31.54 10.91
CA ARG A 322 11.48 -31.18 12.31
C ARG A 322 11.58 -29.67 12.53
N ILE A 323 12.58 -29.03 11.92
CA ILE A 323 12.78 -27.58 12.02
C ILE A 323 11.70 -26.86 11.22
N ALA A 324 11.45 -27.25 9.97
CA ALA A 324 10.42 -26.64 9.12
C ALA A 324 9.04 -26.66 9.80
N ARG A 325 8.65 -27.77 10.45
CA ARG A 325 7.37 -27.89 11.18
C ARG A 325 7.26 -27.02 12.43
N SER A 326 8.38 -26.50 12.95
CA SER A 326 8.38 -25.59 14.10
C SER A 326 8.18 -24.13 13.73
N LEU A 327 8.25 -23.80 12.43
CA LEU A 327 8.17 -22.43 11.93
C LEU A 327 6.73 -22.02 11.66
N THR A 328 6.51 -20.70 11.63
CA THR A 328 5.22 -20.13 11.24
C THR A 328 5.27 -19.66 9.80
N TYR A 329 4.30 -20.11 9.01
CA TYR A 329 4.15 -19.72 7.61
C TYR A 329 2.94 -18.80 7.41
N ARG A 330 3.01 -17.92 6.41
CA ARG A 330 1.93 -17.01 6.02
C ARG A 330 1.74 -17.04 4.50
N PRO A 331 0.52 -16.81 3.99
CA PRO A 331 0.32 -16.64 2.56
C PRO A 331 1.18 -15.52 1.98
N PRO A 332 1.77 -15.70 0.79
CA PRO A 332 2.61 -14.69 0.15
C PRO A 332 1.81 -13.43 -0.17
N VAL A 333 2.32 -12.26 0.22
CA VAL A 333 1.73 -10.94 -0.12
C VAL A 333 2.22 -10.41 -1.47
N ILE A 334 3.30 -10.99 -2.00
CA ILE A 334 3.80 -10.77 -3.37
C ILE A 334 3.82 -12.14 -4.06
N PRO A 335 3.24 -12.27 -5.27
CA PRO A 335 3.22 -13.53 -6.01
C PRO A 335 4.61 -14.19 -6.16
N LEU A 336 4.74 -15.44 -5.72
CA LEU A 336 5.99 -16.21 -5.72
C LEU A 336 5.92 -17.35 -6.74
N VAL A 337 6.87 -17.41 -7.67
CA VAL A 337 7.02 -18.55 -8.59
C VAL A 337 7.85 -19.62 -7.91
N SER A 338 7.29 -20.82 -7.81
CA SER A 338 7.95 -22.00 -7.27
C SER A 338 8.89 -22.58 -8.32
N HIS A 339 10.16 -22.77 -7.99
CA HIS A 339 11.05 -23.56 -8.83
C HIS A 339 11.04 -25.04 -8.47
N VAL A 340 10.18 -25.49 -7.56
CA VAL A 340 9.83 -26.92 -7.46
C VAL A 340 8.85 -27.30 -8.56
N THR A 341 7.83 -26.46 -8.81
CA THR A 341 6.79 -26.73 -9.82
C THR A 341 7.04 -26.06 -11.17
N GLY A 342 7.90 -25.04 -11.23
CA GLY A 342 8.12 -24.23 -12.43
C GLY A 342 6.97 -23.28 -12.77
N THR A 343 6.05 -23.04 -11.83
CA THR A 343 4.85 -22.20 -12.02
C THR A 343 4.54 -21.39 -10.76
N LEU A 344 3.49 -20.57 -10.79
CA LEU A 344 3.05 -19.82 -9.60
C LEU A 344 2.80 -20.76 -8.42
N ALA A 345 3.39 -20.43 -7.27
CA ALA A 345 3.16 -21.18 -6.06
C ALA A 345 1.76 -20.89 -5.50
N THR A 346 1.11 -21.93 -4.98
CA THR A 346 -0.13 -21.80 -4.21
C THR A 346 0.19 -21.63 -2.73
N ASP A 347 -0.73 -21.01 -1.98
CA ASP A 347 -0.59 -20.81 -0.53
C ASP A 347 -0.32 -22.14 0.20
N ASP A 348 -1.08 -23.19 -0.14
CA ASP A 348 -0.95 -24.53 0.44
C ASP A 348 0.44 -25.15 0.22
N GLN A 349 1.08 -24.83 -0.91
CA GLN A 349 2.43 -25.30 -1.19
C GLN A 349 3.43 -24.57 -0.28
N VAL A 350 3.57 -23.26 -0.40
CA VAL A 350 4.67 -22.53 0.26
C VAL A 350 4.48 -22.38 1.77
N CYS A 351 3.25 -22.54 2.26
CA CYS A 351 2.95 -22.57 3.69
C CYS A 351 3.06 -23.97 4.32
N SER A 352 3.39 -25.00 3.54
CA SER A 352 3.60 -26.35 4.04
C SER A 352 5.08 -26.60 4.36
N PRO A 353 5.42 -27.11 5.56
CA PRO A 353 6.76 -27.60 5.87
C PRO A 353 7.27 -28.64 4.86
N GLU A 354 6.39 -29.54 4.40
CA GLU A 354 6.69 -30.61 3.45
C GLU A 354 7.09 -30.07 2.06
N TYR A 355 6.63 -28.88 1.68
CA TYR A 355 7.13 -28.22 0.48
C TYR A 355 8.61 -27.87 0.60
N TRP A 356 9.03 -27.31 1.74
CA TRP A 356 10.43 -26.93 1.96
C TRP A 356 11.36 -28.15 2.07
N VAL A 357 10.86 -29.26 2.60
CA VAL A 357 11.59 -30.55 2.60
C VAL A 357 11.77 -31.07 1.18
N ARG A 358 10.72 -31.06 0.35
CA ARG A 358 10.82 -31.42 -1.08
C ARG A 358 11.76 -30.48 -1.84
N HIS A 359 11.72 -29.18 -1.56
CA HIS A 359 12.59 -28.17 -2.17
C HIS A 359 14.10 -28.42 -1.91
N VAL A 360 14.48 -29.21 -0.90
CA VAL A 360 15.88 -29.64 -0.71
C VAL A 360 16.31 -30.74 -1.69
N ARG A 361 15.35 -31.55 -2.13
CA ARG A 361 15.56 -32.82 -2.82
C ARG A 361 15.19 -32.80 -4.30
N ASP A 362 14.14 -32.07 -4.65
CA ASP A 362 13.53 -32.04 -5.98
C ASP A 362 14.28 -31.11 -6.94
N THR A 363 14.09 -31.32 -8.25
CA THR A 363 14.73 -30.55 -9.31
C THR A 363 14.33 -29.06 -9.28
N VAL A 364 15.32 -28.16 -9.38
CA VAL A 364 15.08 -26.72 -9.57
C VAL A 364 14.68 -26.43 -11.01
N ARG A 365 13.38 -26.19 -11.25
CA ARG A 365 12.76 -25.90 -12.54
C ARG A 365 12.84 -24.41 -12.91
N PHE A 366 14.06 -23.86 -12.95
CA PHE A 366 14.30 -22.43 -13.22
C PHE A 366 13.83 -22.02 -14.63
N ALA A 367 14.17 -22.79 -15.66
CA ALA A 367 13.78 -22.50 -17.05
C ALA A 367 12.24 -22.40 -17.19
N ASP A 368 11.52 -23.33 -16.55
CA ASP A 368 10.06 -23.37 -16.58
C ASP A 368 9.47 -22.16 -15.85
N GLY A 369 10.02 -21.78 -14.69
CA GLY A 369 9.59 -20.58 -13.97
C GLY A 369 9.78 -19.29 -14.78
N ILE A 370 10.91 -19.16 -15.48
CA ILE A 370 11.15 -18.04 -16.40
C ILE A 370 10.19 -18.07 -17.60
N GLY A 371 9.96 -19.25 -18.18
CA GLY A 371 8.98 -19.43 -19.25
C GLY A 371 7.56 -19.06 -18.81
N TRP A 372 7.17 -19.48 -17.61
CA TRP A 372 5.88 -19.13 -17.01
C TRP A 372 5.74 -17.61 -16.81
N LEU A 373 6.76 -16.95 -16.27
CA LEU A 373 6.79 -15.48 -16.09
C LEU A 373 6.65 -14.75 -17.43
N SER A 374 7.31 -15.24 -18.47
CA SER A 374 7.19 -14.70 -19.82
C SER A 374 5.75 -14.85 -20.38
N ALA A 375 5.14 -16.01 -20.15
CA ALA A 375 3.81 -16.35 -20.63
C ALA A 375 2.67 -15.58 -19.94
N GLN A 376 2.87 -15.01 -18.74
CA GLN A 376 1.82 -14.27 -18.01
C GLN A 376 1.37 -12.96 -18.69
N GLY A 377 2.00 -12.57 -19.80
CA GLY A 377 1.66 -11.37 -20.54
C GLY A 377 2.08 -10.11 -19.77
N GLY A 378 3.26 -9.60 -20.08
CA GLY A 378 3.67 -8.25 -19.65
C GLY A 378 4.80 -8.17 -18.65
N VAL A 379 5.38 -9.27 -18.16
CA VAL A 379 6.67 -9.20 -17.45
C VAL A 379 7.76 -8.79 -18.44
N ARG A 380 8.36 -7.61 -18.25
CA ARG A 380 9.36 -7.04 -19.19
C ARG A 380 10.69 -6.71 -18.55
N THR A 381 10.75 -6.70 -17.22
CA THR A 381 11.97 -6.36 -16.50
C THR A 381 12.22 -7.40 -15.43
N PHE A 382 13.41 -7.99 -15.45
CA PHE A 382 13.88 -8.92 -14.44
C PHE A 382 15.05 -8.27 -13.73
N LEU A 383 14.91 -8.03 -12.42
CA LEU A 383 16.00 -7.57 -11.56
C LEU A 383 16.57 -8.79 -10.83
N GLU A 384 17.85 -9.07 -10.99
CA GLU A 384 18.51 -10.13 -10.22
C GLU A 384 19.18 -9.54 -8.98
N LEU A 385 18.71 -10.01 -7.83
CA LEU A 385 19.18 -9.69 -6.50
C LEU A 385 20.12 -10.81 -6.07
N GLY A 386 21.41 -10.53 -6.16
CA GLY A 386 22.49 -11.41 -5.73
C GLY A 386 23.84 -10.77 -6.00
N PRO A 387 24.94 -11.44 -5.64
CA PRO A 387 26.29 -10.88 -5.72
C PRO A 387 26.88 -10.82 -7.15
N ASP A 388 26.19 -11.41 -8.13
CA ASP A 388 26.56 -11.42 -9.55
C ASP A 388 25.30 -11.53 -10.45
N GLY A 389 25.48 -11.67 -11.77
CA GLY A 389 24.40 -11.75 -12.77
C GLY A 389 24.22 -13.12 -13.43
N VAL A 390 24.21 -14.19 -12.65
CA VAL A 390 24.17 -15.59 -13.13
C VAL A 390 22.78 -15.95 -13.66
N LEU A 391 21.71 -15.60 -12.94
CA LEU A 391 20.32 -15.89 -13.33
C LEU A 391 19.93 -15.11 -14.59
N CYS A 392 20.35 -13.86 -14.73
CA CYS A 392 20.21 -13.07 -15.95
C CYS A 392 21.00 -13.67 -17.12
N GLY A 393 22.08 -14.40 -16.84
CA GLY A 393 22.79 -15.22 -17.81
C GLY A 393 21.90 -16.35 -18.33
N MET A 394 21.37 -17.16 -17.41
CA MET A 394 20.55 -18.34 -17.72
C MET A 394 19.18 -17.99 -18.33
N ALA A 395 18.49 -16.99 -17.77
CA ALA A 395 17.19 -16.54 -18.25
C ALA A 395 17.24 -16.03 -19.70
N ARG A 396 18.38 -15.51 -20.16
CA ARG A 396 18.55 -15.06 -21.56
C ARG A 396 18.34 -16.19 -22.56
N GLU A 397 18.70 -17.42 -22.22
CA GLU A 397 18.48 -18.59 -23.09
C GLU A 397 17.00 -18.94 -23.20
N SER A 398 16.25 -18.77 -22.10
CA SER A 398 14.81 -19.04 -22.05
C SER A 398 13.96 -17.92 -22.66
N LEU A 399 14.51 -16.70 -22.78
CA LEU A 399 13.83 -15.50 -23.25
C LEU A 399 14.32 -15.01 -24.62
N ALA A 400 15.10 -15.82 -25.34
CA ALA A 400 15.77 -15.42 -26.58
C ALA A 400 14.79 -14.95 -27.69
N GLU A 401 13.53 -15.37 -27.63
CA GLU A 401 12.49 -15.01 -28.59
C GLU A 401 11.68 -13.75 -28.20
N GLU A 402 11.95 -13.14 -27.04
CA GLU A 402 11.18 -12.02 -26.49
C GLU A 402 11.90 -10.66 -26.66
N PRO A 403 11.67 -9.91 -27.76
CA PRO A 403 12.49 -8.76 -28.15
C PRO A 403 12.36 -7.53 -27.24
N ARG A 404 11.58 -7.59 -26.15
CA ARG A 404 11.29 -6.45 -25.25
C ARG A 404 11.58 -6.70 -23.78
N THR A 405 12.23 -7.81 -23.45
CA THR A 405 12.57 -8.17 -22.06
C THR A 405 13.97 -7.72 -21.69
N VAL A 406 14.11 -7.13 -20.50
CA VAL A 406 15.39 -6.62 -19.99
C VAL A 406 15.79 -7.36 -18.72
N LEU A 407 17.05 -7.81 -18.69
CA LEU A 407 17.65 -8.60 -17.61
C LEU A 407 18.73 -7.75 -16.93
N LEU A 408 18.52 -7.39 -15.67
CA LEU A 408 19.31 -6.39 -14.95
C LEU A 408 19.81 -6.97 -13.61
N PRO A 409 21.04 -7.49 -13.57
CA PRO A 409 21.65 -7.88 -12.30
C PRO A 409 22.10 -6.64 -11.54
N LEU A 410 21.72 -6.56 -10.26
CA LEU A 410 22.07 -5.43 -9.40
C LEU A 410 23.57 -5.37 -9.10
N LEU A 411 24.22 -6.53 -8.96
CA LEU A 411 25.66 -6.63 -8.77
C LEU A 411 26.30 -7.48 -9.86
N ARG A 412 27.60 -7.26 -10.08
CA ARG A 412 28.43 -8.08 -10.96
C ARG A 412 29.80 -8.25 -10.34
N GLY A 413 30.28 -9.48 -10.23
CA GLY A 413 31.54 -9.77 -9.52
C GLY A 413 32.79 -9.14 -10.13
N ASN A 414 32.72 -8.70 -11.39
CA ASN A 414 33.82 -8.05 -12.11
C ASN A 414 33.69 -6.51 -12.20
N ARG A 415 32.82 -5.89 -11.38
CA ARG A 415 32.61 -4.44 -11.35
C ARG A 415 32.47 -3.95 -9.91
N PRO A 416 32.83 -2.69 -9.63
CA PRO A 416 32.45 -2.04 -8.38
C PRO A 416 30.94 -2.11 -8.18
N GLU A 417 30.51 -2.41 -6.95
CA GLU A 417 29.14 -2.75 -6.61
C GLU A 417 28.20 -1.56 -6.81
N VAL A 418 28.61 -0.38 -6.34
CA VAL A 418 27.84 0.86 -6.51
C VAL A 418 27.64 1.17 -8.00
N ARG A 419 28.67 0.97 -8.84
CA ARG A 419 28.57 1.20 -10.28
C ARG A 419 27.66 0.20 -10.97
N ALA A 420 27.72 -1.08 -10.58
CA ALA A 420 26.84 -2.12 -11.10
C ALA A 420 25.38 -1.80 -10.75
N LEU A 421 25.11 -1.44 -9.49
CA LEU A 421 23.79 -1.10 -8.99
C LEU A 421 23.20 0.11 -9.73
N VAL A 422 23.93 1.23 -9.81
CA VAL A 422 23.47 2.43 -10.51
C VAL A 422 23.21 2.17 -11.99
N THR A 423 24.00 1.29 -12.62
CA THR A 423 23.76 0.88 -14.01
C THR A 423 22.48 0.07 -14.17
N ALA A 424 22.20 -0.85 -13.23
CA ALA A 424 20.96 -1.62 -13.22
C ALA A 424 19.73 -0.72 -13.00
N LEU A 425 19.81 0.23 -12.07
CA LEU A 425 18.74 1.21 -11.81
C LEU A 425 18.49 2.12 -13.01
N ALA A 426 19.55 2.59 -13.66
CA ALA A 426 19.44 3.35 -14.91
C ALA A 426 18.74 2.51 -16.00
N GLY A 427 19.11 1.22 -16.12
CA GLY A 427 18.45 0.26 -17.00
C GLY A 427 16.96 0.08 -16.70
N ALA A 428 16.60 -0.04 -15.42
CA ALA A 428 15.22 -0.18 -14.98
C ALA A 428 14.40 1.08 -15.34
N GLN A 429 14.93 2.27 -15.02
CA GLN A 429 14.28 3.55 -15.28
C GLN A 429 14.02 3.81 -16.78
N VAL A 430 15.01 3.54 -17.65
CA VAL A 430 14.83 3.77 -19.09
C VAL A 430 13.85 2.77 -19.72
N ASN A 431 13.59 1.64 -19.05
CA ASN A 431 12.63 0.62 -19.47
C ASN A 431 11.28 0.70 -18.74
N GLY A 432 11.06 1.74 -17.93
CA GLY A 432 9.73 2.06 -17.41
C GLY A 432 9.46 1.68 -15.96
N VAL A 433 10.48 1.24 -15.20
CA VAL A 433 10.35 1.07 -13.74
C VAL A 433 10.33 2.45 -13.09
N ASP A 434 9.31 2.69 -12.26
CA ASP A 434 9.15 3.92 -11.48
C ASP A 434 10.06 3.86 -10.24
N MET A 435 10.73 4.97 -9.90
CA MET A 435 11.65 5.05 -8.76
C MET A 435 11.59 6.42 -8.07
N ASP A 436 11.71 6.44 -6.75
CA ASP A 436 11.85 7.66 -5.97
C ASP A 436 13.31 8.16 -6.01
N TRP A 437 13.60 8.99 -7.02
CA TRP A 437 14.91 9.64 -7.15
C TRP A 437 15.23 10.61 -6.01
N ARG A 438 14.23 11.14 -5.28
CA ARG A 438 14.52 11.99 -4.12
C ARG A 438 15.05 11.16 -2.97
N ALA A 439 14.48 9.97 -2.74
CA ALA A 439 15.00 9.03 -1.76
C ALA A 439 16.44 8.59 -2.09
N TYR A 440 16.72 8.27 -3.37
CA TYR A 440 18.08 7.91 -3.80
C TYR A 440 19.15 8.98 -3.52
N PHE A 441 18.80 10.27 -3.70
CA PHE A 441 19.73 11.40 -3.50
C PHE A 441 19.67 12.04 -2.09
N ALA A 442 18.87 11.52 -1.16
CA ALA A 442 18.62 12.16 0.14
C ALA A 442 19.91 12.49 0.92
N ASP A 443 20.88 11.56 0.92
CA ASP A 443 22.12 11.68 1.68
C ASP A 443 23.32 12.15 0.84
N SER A 444 23.09 12.57 -0.41
CA SER A 444 24.19 12.97 -1.30
C SER A 444 24.57 14.45 -1.18
N GLY A 445 23.80 15.25 -0.41
CA GLY A 445 23.97 16.71 -0.33
C GLY A 445 23.71 17.45 -1.64
N ALA A 446 23.06 16.82 -2.62
CA ALA A 446 22.86 17.38 -3.95
C ALA A 446 21.93 18.61 -3.91
N ARG A 447 22.26 19.62 -4.72
CA ARG A 447 21.47 20.84 -4.89
C ARG A 447 20.91 20.93 -6.31
N ARG A 448 19.80 21.64 -6.47
CA ARG A 448 19.23 21.90 -7.81
C ARG A 448 20.06 22.96 -8.53
N ILE A 449 20.41 22.67 -9.78
CA ILE A 449 21.06 23.61 -10.70
C ILE A 449 20.14 23.96 -11.86
N ALA A 450 20.38 25.13 -12.47
CA ALA A 450 19.68 25.53 -13.68
C ALA A 450 20.05 24.59 -14.85
N LEU A 451 19.03 24.03 -15.49
CA LEU A 451 19.17 23.09 -16.60
C LEU A 451 18.67 23.74 -17.91
N PRO A 452 19.26 23.39 -19.07
CA PRO A 452 18.77 23.87 -20.36
C PRO A 452 17.30 23.48 -20.60
N THR A 453 16.62 24.31 -21.39
CA THR A 453 15.22 24.06 -21.79
C THR A 453 15.12 22.82 -22.67
N TYR A 454 13.93 22.25 -22.76
CA TYR A 454 13.65 21.09 -23.59
C TYR A 454 13.95 21.36 -25.08
N ALA A 455 14.55 20.39 -25.77
CA ALA A 455 14.90 20.43 -27.18
C ALA A 455 13.68 20.24 -28.11
N PHE A 456 12.76 21.21 -28.08
CA PHE A 456 11.60 21.24 -28.99
C PHE A 456 12.03 21.16 -30.46
N GLN A 457 11.52 20.15 -31.15
CA GLN A 457 11.65 20.03 -32.60
C GLN A 457 10.62 20.96 -33.23
N ARG A 458 11.08 21.91 -34.04
CA ARG A 458 10.20 22.91 -34.68
C ARG A 458 9.93 22.48 -36.11
N GLU A 459 8.67 22.23 -36.40
CA GLU A 459 8.19 22.03 -37.77
C GLU A 459 7.34 23.23 -38.18
N ARG A 460 7.48 23.65 -39.44
CA ARG A 460 6.67 24.74 -39.99
C ARG A 460 5.37 24.16 -40.52
N TYR A 461 4.28 24.46 -39.84
CA TYR A 461 2.92 24.19 -40.31
C TYR A 461 2.31 25.48 -40.87
N TRP A 462 1.57 25.39 -41.98
CA TRP A 462 0.70 26.46 -42.43
C TRP A 462 -0.65 26.35 -41.68
N PRO A 463 -1.16 27.43 -41.07
CA PRO A 463 -2.45 27.38 -40.41
C PRO A 463 -3.58 27.37 -41.45
N GLU A 464 -4.22 26.23 -41.65
CA GLU A 464 -5.53 26.17 -42.30
C GLU A 464 -6.61 26.56 -41.28
N ALA A 465 -7.54 27.43 -41.68
CA ALA A 465 -8.62 27.88 -40.84
C ALA A 465 -9.52 26.70 -40.42
N PRO A 466 -9.96 26.62 -39.15
CA PRO A 466 -10.76 25.50 -38.68
C PRO A 466 -12.16 25.56 -39.29
N ALA A 467 -12.43 24.69 -40.26
CA ALA A 467 -13.80 24.27 -40.55
C ALA A 467 -14.23 23.33 -39.42
N GLY A 468 -15.30 23.70 -38.72
CA GLY A 468 -16.11 22.89 -37.79
C GLY A 468 -15.44 21.69 -37.12
N ALA A 469 -15.16 21.82 -35.82
CA ALA A 469 -14.76 20.71 -34.96
C ALA A 469 -15.81 19.59 -34.97
N ALA A 470 -15.60 18.61 -35.84
CA ALA A 470 -16.07 17.25 -35.64
C ALA A 470 -15.14 16.58 -34.62
N VAL A 471 -15.76 15.91 -33.66
CA VAL A 471 -15.15 15.14 -32.58
C VAL A 471 -14.16 14.14 -33.16
N GLY A 472 -12.96 14.10 -32.56
CA GLY A 472 -11.82 13.33 -33.04
C GLY A 472 -12.01 11.81 -32.94
N ALA A 473 -11.60 11.16 -34.03
CA ALA A 473 -11.21 9.77 -34.21
C ALA A 473 -11.08 8.91 -32.93
N GLU A 474 -12.14 8.18 -32.62
CA GLU A 474 -12.03 6.88 -31.97
C GLU A 474 -11.24 5.92 -32.86
N SER A 475 -10.48 5.00 -32.25
CA SER A 475 -9.87 3.89 -32.99
C SER A 475 -10.95 3.20 -33.84
N ALA A 476 -10.60 2.65 -35.01
CA ALA A 476 -11.56 1.96 -35.87
C ALA A 476 -12.30 0.81 -35.13
N ALA A 477 -11.74 0.28 -34.05
CA ALA A 477 -12.40 -0.69 -33.16
C ALA A 477 -13.39 -0.04 -32.17
N GLY A 478 -13.09 1.16 -31.65
CA GLY A 478 -13.96 1.92 -30.74
C GLY A 478 -15.18 2.53 -31.44
N ALA A 479 -15.01 3.00 -32.67
CA ALA A 479 -16.11 3.55 -33.47
C ALA A 479 -17.13 2.47 -33.85
N VAL A 480 -16.66 1.26 -34.19
CA VAL A 480 -17.52 0.10 -34.50
C VAL A 480 -18.26 -0.39 -33.25
N ASP A 481 -17.60 -0.40 -32.09
CA ASP A 481 -18.23 -0.75 -30.80
C ASP A 481 -19.27 0.32 -30.40
N ALA A 482 -18.96 1.61 -30.58
CA ALA A 482 -19.88 2.72 -30.32
C ALA A 482 -21.12 2.67 -31.23
N GLU A 483 -20.95 2.39 -32.52
CA GLU A 483 -22.05 2.28 -33.50
C GLU A 483 -22.94 1.06 -33.22
N PHE A 484 -22.34 -0.09 -32.93
CA PHE A 484 -23.04 -1.32 -32.53
C PHE A 484 -23.94 -1.06 -31.32
N TRP A 485 -23.38 -0.50 -30.25
CA TRP A 485 -24.17 -0.27 -29.05
C TRP A 485 -25.16 0.89 -29.18
N SER A 486 -24.88 1.88 -30.02
CA SER A 486 -25.84 2.93 -30.34
C SER A 486 -27.07 2.37 -31.06
N ALA A 487 -26.90 1.33 -31.88
CA ALA A 487 -28.00 0.59 -32.50
C ALA A 487 -28.78 -0.26 -31.46
N VAL A 488 -28.09 -0.89 -30.50
CA VAL A 488 -28.72 -1.59 -29.35
C VAL A 488 -29.60 -0.63 -28.52
N GLU A 489 -29.15 0.58 -28.24
CA GLU A 489 -29.90 1.56 -27.43
C GLU A 489 -31.10 2.18 -28.14
N ARG A 490 -31.12 2.17 -29.47
CA ARG A 490 -32.23 2.71 -30.29
C ARG A 490 -33.24 1.65 -30.73
N ASP A 491 -33.10 0.40 -30.28
CA ASP A 491 -33.86 -0.75 -30.79
C ASP A 491 -33.79 -0.87 -32.33
N ASP A 492 -32.64 -0.54 -32.95
CA ASP A 492 -32.47 -0.61 -34.40
C ASP A 492 -32.13 -2.05 -34.86
N VAL A 493 -33.16 -2.89 -34.90
CA VAL A 493 -33.08 -4.33 -35.25
C VAL A 493 -32.41 -4.55 -36.61
N THR A 494 -32.75 -3.73 -37.61
CA THR A 494 -32.22 -3.85 -38.98
C THR A 494 -30.72 -3.57 -39.03
N ALA A 495 -30.24 -2.53 -38.32
CA ALA A 495 -28.81 -2.22 -38.25
C ALA A 495 -28.02 -3.31 -37.49
N LEU A 496 -28.61 -3.86 -36.43
CA LEU A 496 -28.00 -4.94 -35.63
C LEU A 496 -27.95 -6.29 -36.35
N ALA A 497 -29.00 -6.64 -37.10
CA ALA A 497 -29.04 -7.83 -37.95
C ALA A 497 -27.94 -7.79 -39.02
N ALA A 498 -27.77 -6.62 -39.67
CA ALA A 498 -26.70 -6.40 -40.65
C ALA A 498 -25.29 -6.45 -40.03
N SER A 499 -25.13 -5.94 -38.80
CA SER A 499 -23.84 -5.92 -38.08
C SER A 499 -23.42 -7.31 -37.55
N LEU A 500 -24.37 -8.09 -37.03
CA LEU A 500 -24.13 -9.41 -36.43
C LEU A 500 -24.25 -10.58 -37.41
N GLY A 501 -24.79 -10.36 -38.61
CA GLY A 501 -25.06 -11.43 -39.59
C GLY A 501 -26.17 -12.39 -39.14
N LEU A 502 -27.11 -11.90 -38.33
CA LEU A 502 -28.25 -12.66 -37.80
C LEU A 502 -29.56 -12.20 -38.45
N ASP A 503 -30.60 -13.03 -38.39
CA ASP A 503 -31.95 -12.65 -38.85
C ASP A 503 -32.68 -11.73 -37.86
N ASP A 504 -33.63 -10.95 -38.37
CA ASP A 504 -34.37 -9.93 -37.61
C ASP A 504 -35.15 -10.52 -36.41
N ASP A 505 -35.64 -11.76 -36.51
CA ASP A 505 -36.39 -12.43 -35.43
C ASP A 505 -35.46 -12.79 -34.26
N THR A 506 -34.25 -13.30 -34.57
CA THR A 506 -33.21 -13.60 -33.58
C THR A 506 -32.72 -12.33 -32.86
N VAL A 507 -32.49 -11.24 -33.59
CA VAL A 507 -32.04 -9.96 -33.02
C VAL A 507 -33.12 -9.33 -32.15
N THR A 508 -34.38 -9.34 -32.58
CA THR A 508 -35.51 -8.80 -31.80
C THR A 508 -35.64 -9.47 -30.44
N ALA A 509 -35.34 -10.78 -30.34
CA ALA A 509 -35.35 -11.49 -29.07
C ALA A 509 -34.16 -11.15 -28.15
N MET A 510 -33.01 -10.74 -28.70
CA MET A 510 -31.78 -10.48 -27.94
C MET A 510 -31.61 -9.02 -27.50
N VAL A 511 -32.14 -8.06 -28.26
CA VAL A 511 -31.97 -6.62 -28.00
C VAL A 511 -32.37 -6.20 -26.57
N PRO A 512 -33.52 -6.62 -26.01
CA PRO A 512 -33.87 -6.28 -24.63
C PRO A 512 -32.83 -6.78 -23.60
N ALA A 513 -32.23 -7.96 -23.84
CA ALA A 513 -31.22 -8.54 -22.97
C ALA A 513 -29.87 -7.80 -23.07
N LEU A 514 -29.45 -7.40 -24.28
CA LEU A 514 -28.24 -6.60 -24.53
C LEU A 514 -28.37 -5.17 -24.00
N SER A 515 -29.51 -4.51 -24.20
CA SER A 515 -29.82 -3.19 -23.63
C SER A 515 -29.88 -3.23 -22.10
N ALA A 516 -30.44 -4.30 -21.51
CA ALA A 516 -30.37 -4.53 -20.07
C ALA A 516 -28.94 -4.80 -19.59
N TRP A 517 -28.13 -5.55 -20.35
CA TRP A 517 -26.73 -5.82 -20.02
C TRP A 517 -25.86 -4.55 -20.08
N ARG A 518 -25.96 -3.72 -21.13
CA ARG A 518 -25.17 -2.48 -21.25
C ARG A 518 -25.56 -1.47 -20.19
N ARG A 519 -26.86 -1.30 -19.90
CA ARG A 519 -27.31 -0.47 -18.76
C ARG A 519 -26.72 -0.97 -17.44
N ARG A 520 -26.79 -2.28 -17.16
CA ARG A 520 -26.17 -2.86 -15.96
C ARG A 520 -24.65 -2.63 -15.90
N ARG A 521 -23.95 -2.70 -17.03
CA ARG A 521 -22.48 -2.51 -17.09
C ARG A 521 -22.09 -1.04 -16.94
N GLY A 522 -22.81 -0.11 -17.57
CA GLY A 522 -22.60 1.33 -17.42
C GLY A 522 -22.91 1.82 -16.00
N GLU A 523 -24.03 1.35 -15.42
CA GLU A 523 -24.36 1.60 -14.01
C GLU A 523 -23.32 1.01 -13.06
N GLN A 524 -22.72 -0.14 -13.40
CA GLN A 524 -21.66 -0.76 -12.61
C GLN A 524 -20.38 0.07 -12.64
N SER A 525 -19.94 0.53 -13.81
CA SER A 525 -18.77 1.40 -13.92
C SER A 525 -18.95 2.71 -13.17
N ALA A 526 -20.16 3.27 -13.13
CA ALA A 526 -20.48 4.45 -12.33
C ALA A 526 -20.39 4.17 -10.81
N VAL A 527 -20.98 3.07 -10.35
CA VAL A 527 -20.92 2.67 -8.93
C VAL A 527 -19.47 2.37 -8.50
N ASP A 528 -18.66 1.74 -9.36
CA ASP A 528 -17.26 1.48 -9.06
C ASP A 528 -16.43 2.76 -8.99
N ALA A 529 -16.78 3.78 -9.79
CA ALA A 529 -16.14 5.09 -9.73
C ALA A 529 -16.41 5.82 -8.41
N TRP A 530 -17.54 5.56 -7.75
CA TRP A 530 -17.91 6.18 -6.47
C TRP A 530 -17.24 5.56 -5.24
N ARG A 531 -16.51 4.46 -5.39
CA ARG A 531 -15.95 3.69 -4.26
C ARG A 531 -14.56 4.17 -3.89
N TYR A 532 -14.41 4.56 -2.64
CA TYR A 532 -13.15 4.96 -2.04
C TYR A 532 -12.91 4.22 -0.72
N LYS A 533 -11.64 4.14 -0.31
CA LYS A 533 -11.26 3.64 1.01
C LYS A 533 -10.15 4.49 1.60
N VAL A 534 -10.09 4.50 2.93
CA VAL A 534 -8.95 5.08 3.65
C VAL A 534 -7.80 4.08 3.58
N VAL A 535 -6.60 4.58 3.27
CA VAL A 535 -5.35 3.81 3.33
C VAL A 535 -4.31 4.60 4.11
N TRP A 536 -3.41 3.88 4.77
CA TRP A 536 -2.27 4.45 5.46
C TRP A 536 -1.01 4.16 4.65
N LYS A 537 -0.27 5.20 4.29
CA LYS A 537 0.96 5.08 3.52
C LYS A 537 2.17 5.52 4.35
N PRO A 538 3.35 4.90 4.17
CA PRO A 538 4.57 5.43 4.76
C PRO A 538 4.76 6.91 4.37
N ARG A 539 5.10 7.73 5.36
CA ARG A 539 5.42 9.16 5.15
C ARG A 539 6.70 9.27 4.33
N THR A 540 6.62 9.87 3.15
CA THR A 540 7.78 10.13 2.28
C THR A 540 8.40 11.48 2.60
N GLY A 541 9.73 11.55 2.72
CA GLY A 541 10.46 12.77 3.09
C GLY A 541 11.38 12.61 4.30
N SER A 542 12.13 13.67 4.63
CA SER A 542 13.13 13.62 5.71
C SER A 542 12.50 13.39 7.08
N THR A 543 12.85 12.27 7.71
CA THR A 543 12.55 11.96 9.11
C THR A 543 13.66 12.46 10.04
N ALA A 544 14.53 13.37 9.55
CA ALA A 544 15.62 13.92 10.35
C ALA A 544 15.07 14.50 11.67
N PRO A 545 15.83 14.42 12.78
CA PRO A 545 15.38 14.93 14.06
C PRO A 545 15.11 16.43 13.96
N ALA A 546 13.84 16.81 13.86
CA ALA A 546 13.42 18.16 14.12
C ALA A 546 13.40 18.33 15.64
N ALA A 547 14.29 19.16 16.18
CA ALA A 547 14.10 19.64 17.53
C ALA A 547 12.85 20.52 17.54
N LEU A 548 11.93 20.27 18.48
CA LEU A 548 10.87 21.22 18.75
C LEU A 548 11.52 22.42 19.44
N PHE A 549 11.15 23.62 19.01
CA PHE A 549 11.69 24.87 19.56
C PHE A 549 10.63 25.58 20.39
N GLY A 550 11.08 26.36 21.36
CA GLY A 550 10.22 27.15 22.23
C GLY A 550 9.39 26.31 23.19
N ARG A 551 8.50 27.00 23.89
CA ARG A 551 7.70 26.44 24.98
C ARG A 551 6.42 25.82 24.45
N TRP A 552 6.12 24.61 24.89
CA TRP A 552 4.93 23.86 24.50
C TRP A 552 3.92 23.79 25.63
N LEU A 553 2.65 24.01 25.30
CA LEU A 553 1.54 23.81 26.23
C LEU A 553 1.10 22.34 26.16
N VAL A 554 0.93 21.68 27.31
CA VAL A 554 0.42 20.30 27.37
C VAL A 554 -0.89 20.29 28.15
N LEU A 555 -1.98 19.86 27.50
CA LEU A 555 -3.28 19.67 28.13
C LEU A 555 -3.44 18.20 28.51
N ALA A 556 -3.38 17.90 29.80
CA ALA A 556 -3.52 16.54 30.32
C ALA A 556 -4.87 16.37 31.03
N PRO A 557 -5.58 15.23 30.87
CA PRO A 557 -6.80 15.00 31.61
C PRO A 557 -6.48 14.73 33.08
N ALA A 558 -7.34 15.16 34.01
CA ALA A 558 -7.19 14.86 35.44
C ALA A 558 -7.18 13.35 35.78
N ARG A 559 -7.59 12.51 34.83
CA ARG A 559 -7.59 11.05 34.93
C ARG A 559 -7.18 10.44 33.59
N THR A 560 -6.27 9.49 33.63
CA THR A 560 -5.81 8.71 32.48
C THR A 560 -5.65 7.26 32.92
N GLU A 561 -5.91 6.31 32.02
CA GLU A 561 -5.73 4.87 32.30
C GLU A 561 -4.24 4.50 32.43
N ASP A 562 -3.35 5.32 31.88
CA ASP A 562 -1.91 5.06 31.82
C ASP A 562 -1.11 6.35 32.03
N THR A 563 -0.94 6.72 33.30
CA THR A 563 -0.20 7.93 33.71
C THR A 563 1.28 7.85 33.33
N ALA A 564 1.87 6.65 33.36
CA ALA A 564 3.28 6.44 33.03
C ALA A 564 3.53 6.70 31.54
N TRP A 565 2.73 6.06 30.67
CA TRP A 565 2.80 6.29 29.23
C TRP A 565 2.52 7.75 28.86
N SER A 566 1.53 8.38 29.51
CA SER A 566 1.24 9.80 29.30
C SER A 566 2.44 10.68 29.63
N ALA A 567 3.15 10.39 30.72
CA ALA A 567 4.39 11.09 31.08
C ALA A 567 5.54 10.84 30.08
N GLU A 568 5.66 9.62 29.54
CA GLU A 568 6.63 9.30 28.48
C GLU A 568 6.35 10.11 27.20
N VAL A 569 5.09 10.27 26.80
CA VAL A 569 4.71 11.11 25.65
C VAL A 569 5.09 12.57 25.88
N VAL A 570 4.87 13.12 27.08
CA VAL A 570 5.29 14.48 27.42
C VAL A 570 6.82 14.60 27.39
N ALA A 571 7.53 13.64 27.97
CA ALA A 571 9.00 13.63 27.95
C ALA A 571 9.54 13.52 26.52
N ALA A 572 8.85 12.80 25.63
CA ALA A 572 9.24 12.64 24.23
C ALA A 572 9.19 13.94 23.42
N LEU A 573 8.50 15.00 23.89
CA LEU A 573 8.56 16.32 23.26
C LEU A 573 9.99 16.89 23.24
N GLY A 574 10.78 16.62 24.30
CA GLY A 574 12.18 17.04 24.38
C GLY A 574 12.40 18.55 24.34
N THR A 575 11.38 19.34 24.73
CA THR A 575 11.42 20.81 24.84
C THR A 575 10.79 21.25 26.16
N GLU A 576 10.89 22.54 26.48
CA GLU A 576 10.24 23.11 27.66
C GLU A 576 8.71 22.98 27.54
N THR A 577 8.07 22.46 28.59
CA THR A 577 6.63 22.20 28.61
C THR A 577 5.96 22.83 29.82
N VAL A 578 4.76 23.38 29.61
CA VAL A 578 3.87 23.83 30.67
C VAL A 578 2.66 22.90 30.66
N LEU A 579 2.53 22.10 31.73
CA LEU A 579 1.44 21.14 31.86
C LEU A 579 0.24 21.78 32.56
N VAL A 580 -0.92 21.66 31.92
CA VAL A 580 -2.22 22.07 32.46
C VAL A 580 -3.09 20.85 32.61
N GLU A 581 -3.44 20.55 33.85
CA GLU A 581 -4.45 19.55 34.15
C GLU A 581 -5.84 20.12 33.85
N VAL A 582 -6.59 19.44 32.98
CA VAL A 582 -7.97 19.79 32.64
C VAL A 582 -8.90 18.91 33.47
N THR A 583 -9.59 19.54 34.43
CA THR A 583 -10.40 18.88 35.45
C THR A 583 -11.89 18.78 35.10
N GLY A 584 -12.34 19.47 34.06
CA GLY A 584 -13.75 19.51 33.66
C GLY A 584 -13.98 20.18 32.31
N THR A 585 -15.25 20.45 32.02
CA THR A 585 -15.73 20.97 30.73
C THR A 585 -16.15 22.43 30.80
N ASP A 586 -15.68 23.19 31.80
CA ASP A 586 -15.95 24.63 31.89
C ASP A 586 -14.97 25.42 30.99
N ARG A 587 -15.47 25.84 29.83
CA ARG A 587 -14.73 26.65 28.84
C ARG A 587 -14.20 27.95 29.43
N ALA A 588 -14.99 28.67 30.22
CA ALA A 588 -14.60 29.97 30.76
C ALA A 588 -13.50 29.82 31.82
N GLN A 589 -13.62 28.79 32.67
CA GLN A 589 -12.59 28.46 33.64
C GLN A 589 -11.26 28.08 32.98
N LEU A 590 -11.30 27.20 31.96
CA LEU A 590 -10.10 26.79 31.25
C LEU A 590 -9.48 27.97 30.49
N ALA A 591 -10.29 28.81 29.82
CA ALA A 591 -9.80 29.98 29.11
C ALA A 591 -9.14 31.00 30.05
N ALA A 592 -9.73 31.26 31.22
CA ALA A 592 -9.14 32.15 32.23
C ALA A 592 -7.78 31.62 32.71
N ARG A 593 -7.69 30.31 33.00
CA ARG A 593 -6.43 29.67 33.41
C ARG A 593 -5.36 29.75 32.32
N LEU A 594 -5.73 29.49 31.06
CA LEU A 594 -4.82 29.60 29.92
C LEU A 594 -4.37 31.05 29.67
N THR A 595 -5.23 32.03 29.91
CA THR A 595 -4.89 33.46 29.80
C THR A 595 -3.87 33.88 30.86
N GLU A 596 -4.07 33.46 32.12
CA GLU A 596 -3.12 33.70 33.20
C GLU A 596 -1.75 33.06 32.90
N LEU A 597 -1.76 31.79 32.47
CA LEU A 597 -0.53 31.07 32.12
C LEU A 597 0.22 31.72 30.97
N ARG A 598 -0.47 32.19 29.92
CA ARG A 598 0.17 32.93 28.83
C ARG A 598 0.79 34.23 29.32
N ALA A 599 0.17 34.92 30.28
CA ALA A 599 0.74 36.15 30.86
C ALA A 599 1.98 35.87 31.72
N GLU A 600 2.02 34.73 32.41
CA GLU A 600 3.15 34.30 33.26
C GLU A 600 4.31 33.71 32.44
N GLU A 601 3.98 32.85 31.46
CA GLU A 601 4.92 31.99 30.74
C GLU A 601 5.20 32.49 29.30
N GLY A 602 4.54 33.54 28.83
CA GLY A 602 4.71 34.03 27.46
C GLY A 602 4.02 33.18 26.39
N GLU A 603 4.43 33.36 25.13
CA GLU A 603 3.81 32.69 23.97
C GLU A 603 4.26 31.22 23.82
N PHE A 604 3.33 30.37 23.39
CA PHE A 604 3.58 28.96 23.10
C PHE A 604 3.84 28.75 21.61
N THR A 605 4.80 27.89 21.28
CA THR A 605 5.14 27.55 19.89
C THR A 605 4.38 26.32 19.38
N GLY A 606 3.81 25.52 20.29
CA GLY A 606 2.95 24.38 19.98
C GLY A 606 2.11 23.98 21.20
N ALA A 607 1.01 23.27 20.95
CA ALA A 607 0.18 22.71 22.00
C ALA A 607 -0.03 21.21 21.76
N LEU A 608 0.05 20.41 22.83
CA LEU A 608 -0.21 18.98 22.81
C LEU A 608 -1.43 18.67 23.69
N SER A 609 -2.43 18.00 23.15
CA SER A 609 -3.58 17.50 23.90
C SER A 609 -3.46 15.99 24.11
N LEU A 610 -3.47 15.59 25.38
CA LEU A 610 -3.63 14.21 25.84
C LEU A 610 -5.07 13.91 26.29
N LEU A 611 -6.01 14.84 26.07
CA LEU A 611 -7.38 14.76 26.59
C LEU A 611 -8.20 13.62 25.98
N ALA A 612 -7.82 13.14 24.80
CA ALA A 612 -8.44 11.97 24.18
C ALA A 612 -8.17 10.68 24.98
N LEU A 613 -7.15 10.68 25.84
CA LEU A 613 -6.72 9.55 26.68
C LEU A 613 -7.40 9.54 28.06
N VAL A 614 -8.43 10.39 28.25
CA VAL A 614 -9.16 10.45 29.50
C VAL A 614 -9.70 9.06 29.87
N GLY A 615 -9.44 8.63 31.10
CA GLY A 615 -9.90 7.32 31.58
C GLY A 615 -11.42 7.25 31.75
N ARG A 616 -11.96 6.03 31.79
CA ARG A 616 -13.39 5.78 31.99
C ARG A 616 -13.88 6.24 33.36
N ASP A 617 -15.13 6.72 33.42
CA ASP A 617 -15.83 7.05 34.68
C ASP A 617 -16.83 5.95 35.00
N GLY A 618 -16.51 5.08 35.95
CA GLY A 618 -17.34 3.92 36.29
C GLY A 618 -17.47 2.90 35.16
N GLU A 619 -18.46 2.00 35.30
CA GLU A 619 -18.69 0.88 34.36
C GLU A 619 -19.67 1.24 33.23
N ALA A 620 -20.59 2.18 33.46
CA ALA A 620 -21.59 2.59 32.48
C ALA A 620 -21.00 3.57 31.46
N ARG A 621 -21.25 3.31 30.17
CA ARG A 621 -20.81 4.21 29.10
C ARG A 621 -21.62 5.51 29.11
N PRO A 622 -20.99 6.69 29.12
CA PRO A 622 -21.71 7.96 29.04
C PRO A 622 -22.32 8.17 27.64
N GLU A 623 -23.42 8.93 27.56
CA GLU A 623 -24.05 9.28 26.27
C GLU A 623 -23.10 10.08 25.35
N VAL A 624 -22.23 10.91 25.95
CA VAL A 624 -21.15 11.62 25.23
C VAL A 624 -19.81 11.23 25.85
N PRO A 625 -18.87 10.69 25.06
CA PRO A 625 -17.51 10.41 25.53
C PRO A 625 -16.81 11.66 26.07
N ALA A 626 -16.20 11.53 27.26
CA ALA A 626 -15.45 12.62 27.88
C ALA A 626 -14.34 13.16 26.95
N ALA A 627 -13.70 12.27 26.18
CA ALA A 627 -12.69 12.60 25.19
C ALA A 627 -13.16 13.67 24.18
N LEU A 628 -14.42 13.61 23.73
CA LEU A 628 -14.99 14.61 22.83
C LEU A 628 -15.22 15.94 23.56
N THR A 629 -15.90 15.92 24.71
CA THR A 629 -16.22 17.16 25.43
C THR A 629 -14.97 17.91 25.90
N LEU A 630 -13.96 17.21 26.41
CA LEU A 630 -12.71 17.82 26.85
C LEU A 630 -11.91 18.37 25.66
N THR A 631 -11.85 17.65 24.55
CA THR A 631 -11.15 18.13 23.34
C THR A 631 -11.84 19.35 22.74
N THR A 632 -13.18 19.36 22.67
CA THR A 632 -13.95 20.53 22.19
C THR A 632 -13.71 21.75 23.09
N VAL A 633 -13.81 21.58 24.41
CA VAL A 633 -13.57 22.66 25.37
C VAL A 633 -12.14 23.19 25.29
N ALA A 634 -11.15 22.31 25.08
CA ALA A 634 -9.76 22.73 24.88
C ALA A 634 -9.58 23.58 23.62
N VAL A 635 -10.14 23.15 22.48
CA VAL A 635 -10.09 23.92 21.22
C VAL A 635 -10.74 25.30 21.40
N GLN A 636 -11.90 25.35 22.06
CA GLN A 636 -12.62 26.59 22.34
C GLN A 636 -11.84 27.52 23.29
N ALA A 637 -11.33 26.98 24.40
CA ALA A 637 -10.64 27.75 25.43
C ALA A 637 -9.28 28.29 24.97
N LEU A 638 -8.54 27.54 24.15
CA LEU A 638 -7.32 28.04 23.49
C LEU A 638 -7.64 29.27 22.64
N GLY A 639 -8.78 29.25 21.95
CA GLY A 639 -9.22 30.37 21.14
C GLY A 639 -9.64 31.59 21.95
N ASP A 640 -10.36 31.39 23.05
CA ASP A 640 -10.74 32.47 23.97
C ASP A 640 -9.53 33.13 24.66
N ALA A 641 -8.50 32.33 24.98
CA ALA A 641 -7.24 32.80 25.54
C ALA A 641 -6.31 33.46 24.50
N GLY A 642 -6.70 33.46 23.22
CA GLY A 642 -5.92 33.98 22.11
C GLY A 642 -4.62 33.23 21.85
N ILE A 643 -4.54 31.95 22.22
CA ILE A 643 -3.37 31.09 21.97
C ILE A 643 -3.49 30.53 20.55
N ASP A 644 -2.64 31.00 19.65
CA ASP A 644 -2.64 30.62 18.23
C ASP A 644 -1.71 29.44 17.91
N ALA A 645 -1.08 28.85 18.93
CA ALA A 645 -0.18 27.71 18.78
C ALA A 645 -0.90 26.50 18.14
N PRO A 646 -0.25 25.76 17.21
CA PRO A 646 -0.85 24.60 16.59
C PRO A 646 -1.09 23.48 17.60
N LEU A 647 -2.36 23.07 17.75
CA LEU A 647 -2.80 21.99 18.62
C LEU A 647 -2.66 20.62 17.95
N TRP A 648 -1.89 19.74 18.57
CA TRP A 648 -1.77 18.33 18.21
C TRP A 648 -2.48 17.45 19.22
N THR A 649 -3.39 16.60 18.77
CA THR A 649 -4.13 15.67 19.64
C THR A 649 -3.53 14.27 19.54
N VAL A 650 -3.17 13.69 20.69
CA VAL A 650 -2.59 12.35 20.78
C VAL A 650 -3.67 11.32 21.07
N THR A 651 -3.58 10.19 20.37
CA THR A 651 -4.40 9.00 20.57
C THR A 651 -3.54 7.75 20.61
N ARG A 652 -4.10 6.63 21.06
CA ARG A 652 -3.49 5.30 21.14
C ARG A 652 -4.52 4.25 20.74
N GLY A 653 -4.30 3.61 19.60
CA GLY A 653 -5.20 2.56 19.09
C GLY A 653 -6.54 3.09 18.56
N ALA A 654 -6.58 4.36 18.15
CA ALA A 654 -7.75 4.97 17.51
C ALA A 654 -7.87 4.63 16.02
N VAL A 655 -6.77 4.22 15.41
CA VAL A 655 -6.67 3.89 13.97
C VAL A 655 -5.83 2.63 13.78
N SER A 656 -6.08 1.89 12.70
CA SER A 656 -5.24 0.78 12.26
C SER A 656 -4.54 1.13 10.95
N VAL A 657 -3.21 0.98 10.90
CA VAL A 657 -2.42 1.24 9.69
C VAL A 657 -2.28 0.02 8.77
N GLY A 658 -2.74 -1.16 9.21
CA GLY A 658 -2.62 -2.41 8.47
C GLY A 658 -3.22 -3.61 9.20
N ARG A 659 -3.26 -4.78 8.55
CA ARG A 659 -3.98 -5.97 9.06
C ARG A 659 -3.46 -6.56 10.37
N SER A 660 -2.23 -6.24 10.76
CA SER A 660 -1.60 -6.71 11.99
C SER A 660 -1.94 -5.89 13.23
N GLU A 661 -2.73 -4.83 13.07
CA GLU A 661 -3.11 -3.92 14.14
C GLU A 661 -4.63 -3.76 14.21
N HIS A 662 -5.15 -3.55 15.41
CA HIS A 662 -6.57 -3.47 15.66
C HIS A 662 -6.91 -2.14 16.30
N VAL A 663 -8.02 -1.54 15.86
CA VAL A 663 -8.63 -0.42 16.58
C VAL A 663 -9.12 -0.96 17.92
N ILE A 664 -8.72 -0.30 19.01
CA ILE A 664 -9.11 -0.66 20.38
C ILE A 664 -9.83 0.49 21.09
N SER A 665 -9.70 1.73 20.61
CA SER A 665 -10.26 2.92 21.25
C SER A 665 -11.22 3.69 20.33
N LEU A 666 -12.50 3.33 20.42
CA LEU A 666 -13.56 3.93 19.60
C LEU A 666 -13.81 5.41 19.93
N ASP A 667 -13.72 5.78 21.20
CA ASP A 667 -13.95 7.16 21.66
C ASP A 667 -12.84 8.09 21.16
N GLN A 668 -11.61 7.59 21.08
CA GLN A 668 -10.50 8.32 20.49
C GLN A 668 -10.65 8.44 18.97
N ALA A 669 -11.17 7.42 18.27
CA ALA A 669 -11.48 7.53 16.85
C ALA A 669 -12.55 8.61 16.57
N ALA A 670 -13.51 8.82 17.48
CA ALA A 670 -14.46 9.91 17.39
C ALA A 670 -13.77 11.29 17.43
N VAL A 671 -12.70 11.43 18.24
CA VAL A 671 -11.90 12.67 18.31
C VAL A 671 -11.21 12.97 16.96
N TRP A 672 -10.82 11.96 16.19
CA TRP A 672 -10.29 12.15 14.84
C TRP A 672 -11.34 12.76 13.91
N GLY A 673 -12.59 12.29 13.99
CA GLY A 673 -13.72 12.88 13.25
C GLY A 673 -13.95 14.35 13.61
N LEU A 674 -13.97 14.67 14.91
CA LEU A 674 -14.04 16.06 15.39
C LEU A 674 -12.87 16.89 14.85
N GLY A 675 -11.63 16.38 14.95
CA GLY A 675 -10.41 17.06 14.52
C GLY A 675 -10.43 17.44 13.04
N ARG A 676 -11.04 16.64 12.17
CA ARG A 676 -11.22 16.98 10.74
C ARG A 676 -12.12 18.21 10.54
N ALA A 677 -13.17 18.37 11.35
CA ALA A 677 -14.01 19.57 11.33
C ALA A 677 -13.27 20.79 11.90
N VAL A 678 -12.52 20.60 13.00
CA VAL A 678 -11.67 21.65 13.59
C VAL A 678 -10.64 22.15 12.58
N ALA A 679 -10.00 21.25 11.84
CA ALA A 679 -9.01 21.59 10.82
C ALA A 679 -9.57 22.50 9.71
N LEU A 680 -10.86 22.39 9.40
CA LEU A 680 -11.55 23.21 8.40
C LEU A 680 -12.00 24.56 8.94
N GLU A 681 -12.46 24.60 10.20
CA GLU A 681 -12.95 25.82 10.83
C GLU A 681 -11.84 26.69 11.42
N GLN A 682 -10.73 26.07 11.83
CA GLN A 682 -9.62 26.70 12.56
C GLN A 682 -8.24 26.28 12.00
N PRO A 683 -7.98 26.46 10.70
CA PRO A 683 -6.82 25.87 10.03
C PRO A 683 -5.46 26.34 10.57
N GLY A 684 -5.38 27.58 11.08
CA GLY A 684 -4.15 28.14 11.66
C GLY A 684 -3.80 27.63 13.06
N ARG A 685 -4.77 27.08 13.80
CA ARG A 685 -4.60 26.62 15.20
C ARG A 685 -4.62 25.11 15.36
N TRP A 686 -4.94 24.37 14.30
CA TRP A 686 -4.98 22.93 14.35
C TRP A 686 -3.72 22.32 13.72
N GLY A 687 -2.87 21.69 14.53
CA GLY A 687 -1.74 20.90 14.04
C GLY A 687 -2.23 19.63 13.36
N GLY A 688 -2.87 18.74 14.12
CA GLY A 688 -3.37 17.47 13.62
C GLY A 688 -3.68 16.44 14.71
N CYS A 689 -3.99 15.22 14.29
CA CYS A 689 -4.08 14.04 15.14
C CYS A 689 -2.87 13.11 14.92
N VAL A 690 -2.35 12.56 16.02
CA VAL A 690 -1.26 11.57 16.00
C VAL A 690 -1.67 10.35 16.83
N ASP A 691 -1.68 9.17 16.21
CA ASP A 691 -1.85 7.91 16.93
C ASP A 691 -0.48 7.31 17.25
N LEU A 692 -0.21 7.06 18.54
CA LEU A 692 1.08 6.58 19.04
C LEU A 692 1.02 5.08 19.38
N PRO A 693 2.17 4.37 19.31
CA PRO A 693 2.22 2.95 19.63
C PRO A 693 2.07 2.72 21.14
N GLU A 694 1.74 1.50 21.53
CA GLU A 694 1.66 1.09 22.94
C GLU A 694 2.97 1.32 23.70
N GLN A 695 4.11 1.09 23.03
CA GLN A 695 5.45 1.34 23.57
C GLN A 695 6.14 2.48 22.83
N LEU A 696 6.52 3.53 23.56
CA LEU A 696 7.18 4.71 23.00
C LEU A 696 8.71 4.62 23.17
N ASP A 697 9.36 3.83 22.31
CA ASP A 697 10.82 3.76 22.30
C ASP A 697 11.48 5.06 21.79
N ALA A 698 12.82 5.11 21.87
CA ALA A 698 13.58 6.28 21.44
C ALA A 698 13.40 6.63 19.93
N HIS A 699 13.07 5.65 19.08
CA HIS A 699 12.84 5.85 17.65
C HIS A 699 11.45 6.43 17.41
N ALA A 700 10.42 5.87 18.07
CA ALA A 700 9.05 6.37 18.05
C ALA A 700 8.99 7.81 18.59
N ALA A 701 9.72 8.11 19.68
CA ALA A 701 9.84 9.46 20.21
C ALA A 701 10.47 10.45 19.20
N ARG A 702 11.52 10.05 18.47
CA ARG A 702 12.11 10.88 17.39
C ARG A 702 11.12 11.14 16.26
N ARG A 703 10.43 10.09 15.80
CA ARG A 703 9.42 10.17 14.74
C ARG A 703 8.24 11.05 15.15
N PHE A 704 7.80 10.93 16.39
CA PHE A 704 6.75 11.76 16.96
C PHE A 704 7.12 13.24 16.92
N ARG A 705 8.34 13.63 17.33
CA ARG A 705 8.80 15.03 17.20
C ARG A 705 8.83 15.51 15.75
N SER A 706 9.25 14.66 14.82
CA SER A 706 9.24 14.98 13.38
C SER A 706 7.83 15.22 12.83
N VAL A 707 6.80 14.54 13.37
CA VAL A 707 5.39 14.82 13.04
C VAL A 707 4.97 16.18 13.60
N LEU A 708 5.23 16.42 14.88
CA LEU A 708 4.81 17.65 15.57
C LEU A 708 5.44 18.92 14.99
N ALA A 709 6.61 18.81 14.37
CA ALA A 709 7.25 19.91 13.64
C ALA A 709 6.45 20.40 12.42
N GLY A 710 5.52 19.60 11.88
CA GLY A 710 4.52 20.03 10.90
C GLY A 710 5.06 20.53 9.56
N THR A 711 6.26 20.09 9.14
CA THR A 711 7.00 20.66 8.00
C THR A 711 6.45 20.30 6.61
N ASP A 712 5.58 19.30 6.51
CA ASP A 712 5.04 18.76 5.25
C ASP A 712 3.53 18.93 5.10
N GLY A 713 2.87 19.58 6.06
CA GLY A 713 1.42 19.84 6.03
C GLY A 713 0.54 18.63 6.37
N GLU A 714 1.14 17.50 6.77
CA GLU A 714 0.40 16.33 7.23
C GLU A 714 -0.27 16.62 8.59
N SER A 715 -1.53 16.20 8.74
CA SER A 715 -2.33 16.47 9.95
C SER A 715 -3.05 15.23 10.49
N GLU A 716 -2.87 14.09 9.85
CA GLU A 716 -3.48 12.82 10.20
C GLU A 716 -2.41 11.72 10.10
N THR A 717 -1.78 11.40 11.23
CA THR A 717 -0.57 10.56 11.25
C THR A 717 -0.63 9.45 12.30
N ALA A 718 0.01 8.33 12.00
CA ALA A 718 0.20 7.22 12.94
C ALA A 718 1.68 6.90 13.05
N VAL A 719 2.23 6.95 14.26
CA VAL A 719 3.62 6.58 14.54
C VAL A 719 3.64 5.13 14.98
N ARG A 720 4.54 4.34 14.38
CA ARG A 720 4.75 2.92 14.70
C ARG A 720 6.25 2.61 14.75
N ALA A 721 6.57 1.40 15.20
CA ALA A 721 7.94 0.88 15.19
C ALA A 721 8.54 0.84 13.76
N SER A 722 7.71 0.55 12.76
CA SER A 722 8.10 0.49 11.34
C SER A 722 8.25 1.85 10.66
N GLY A 723 7.69 2.93 11.22
CA GLY A 723 7.76 4.25 10.59
C GLY A 723 6.63 5.20 10.99
N VAL A 724 6.52 6.31 10.28
CA VAL A 724 5.37 7.22 10.34
C VAL A 724 4.47 6.93 9.14
N PHE A 725 3.18 6.80 9.38
CA PHE A 725 2.17 6.60 8.35
C PHE A 725 1.26 7.81 8.27
N VAL A 726 0.90 8.18 7.05
CA VAL A 726 0.01 9.30 6.73
C VAL A 726 -1.28 8.78 6.12
N ARG A 727 -2.40 9.41 6.46
CA ARG A 727 -3.72 9.01 6.01
C ARG A 727 -4.00 9.50 4.58
N ARG A 728 -4.54 8.62 3.74
CA ARG A 728 -4.89 8.89 2.34
C ARG A 728 -6.24 8.31 1.98
N LEU A 729 -6.91 8.92 0.99
CA LEU A 729 -8.09 8.39 0.33
C LEU A 729 -7.65 7.77 -1.00
N ALA A 730 -8.01 6.52 -1.23
CA ALA A 730 -7.68 5.79 -2.45
C ALA A 730 -8.95 5.29 -3.14
N HIS A 731 -8.92 5.26 -4.48
CA HIS A 731 -9.97 4.61 -5.27
C HIS A 731 -10.01 3.10 -4.94
N SER A 732 -11.22 2.55 -4.79
CA SER A 732 -11.43 1.15 -4.41
C SER A 732 -12.51 0.51 -5.28
N PRO A 733 -12.27 0.38 -6.60
CA PRO A 733 -13.24 -0.21 -7.51
C PRO A 733 -13.47 -1.66 -7.09
N ALA A 734 -14.70 -2.16 -7.22
CA ALA A 734 -14.94 -3.58 -6.95
C ALA A 734 -14.15 -4.41 -7.96
N GLY A 735 -13.15 -5.15 -7.50
CA GLY A 735 -12.38 -6.05 -8.36
C GLY A 735 -13.31 -7.08 -9.01
N ALA A 736 -13.06 -7.42 -10.28
CA ALA A 736 -13.72 -8.58 -10.89
C ALA A 736 -13.39 -9.82 -10.04
N ALA A 737 -14.42 -10.57 -9.68
CA ALA A 737 -14.36 -11.65 -8.71
C ALA A 737 -13.22 -12.66 -8.95
N GLU A 738 -12.22 -12.67 -8.07
CA GLU A 738 -11.19 -13.73 -8.01
C GLU A 738 -11.17 -14.48 -6.66
N ALA A 739 -12.06 -14.16 -5.72
CA ALA A 739 -12.19 -14.89 -4.45
C ALA A 739 -13.65 -15.14 -4.07
N ALA A 740 -14.44 -15.71 -4.99
CA ALA A 740 -15.85 -16.06 -4.74
C ALA A 740 -16.02 -17.23 -3.76
N ASP A 741 -14.99 -18.08 -3.61
CA ASP A 741 -15.11 -19.39 -2.94
C ASP A 741 -14.96 -19.34 -1.41
N GLN A 742 -14.58 -18.19 -0.83
CA GLN A 742 -14.38 -18.02 0.62
C GLN A 742 -15.34 -17.01 1.26
N ARG A 743 -16.29 -16.44 0.51
CA ARG A 743 -17.18 -15.38 1.01
C ARG A 743 -18.41 -15.99 1.66
N ARG A 744 -18.70 -15.55 2.88
CA ARG A 744 -19.96 -15.91 3.54
C ARG A 744 -21.11 -15.22 2.79
N PRO A 745 -22.07 -15.96 2.23
CA PRO A 745 -23.20 -15.34 1.53
C PRO A 745 -24.03 -14.52 2.52
N PHE A 746 -24.53 -13.37 2.07
CA PHE A 746 -25.44 -12.55 2.85
C PHE A 746 -26.76 -13.29 3.05
N ASP A 747 -27.05 -13.69 4.29
CA ASP A 747 -28.21 -14.51 4.64
C ASP A 747 -29.45 -13.65 4.81
N GLN A 748 -30.26 -13.62 3.75
CA GLN A 748 -31.54 -12.93 3.69
C GLN A 748 -32.73 -13.85 4.02
N ALA A 749 -32.49 -15.11 4.40
CA ALA A 749 -33.53 -16.08 4.72
C ALA A 749 -34.08 -15.93 6.17
N GLY A 750 -33.33 -15.25 7.04
CA GLY A 750 -33.77 -14.87 8.39
C GLY A 750 -34.42 -13.48 8.47
N THR A 751 -34.30 -12.85 9.63
CA THR A 751 -34.75 -11.48 9.90
C THR A 751 -33.62 -10.48 9.68
N VAL A 752 -33.88 -9.45 8.87
CA VAL A 752 -33.01 -8.28 8.76
C VAL A 752 -33.58 -7.13 9.59
N LEU A 753 -32.88 -6.75 10.66
CA LEU A 753 -33.22 -5.57 11.47
C LEU A 753 -32.71 -4.29 10.80
N ILE A 754 -33.60 -3.36 10.49
CA ILE A 754 -33.26 -2.03 9.98
C ILE A 754 -33.67 -0.98 11.01
N THR A 755 -32.70 -0.31 11.62
CA THR A 755 -32.95 0.80 12.55
C THR A 755 -32.99 2.12 11.79
N GLY A 756 -33.78 3.07 12.29
CA GLY A 756 -34.19 4.28 11.53
C GLY A 756 -35.67 4.26 11.13
N GLY A 757 -36.39 3.20 11.50
CA GLY A 757 -37.82 3.00 11.30
C GLY A 757 -38.19 3.05 9.83
N THR A 758 -39.21 3.84 9.52
CA THR A 758 -39.72 4.05 8.16
C THR A 758 -39.17 5.33 7.52
N GLY A 759 -38.00 5.79 8.00
CA GLY A 759 -37.27 6.94 7.45
C GLY A 759 -36.82 6.71 6.02
N ALA A 760 -36.43 7.79 5.31
CA ALA A 760 -36.18 7.73 3.87
C ALA A 760 -35.09 6.70 3.49
N LEU A 761 -33.91 6.75 4.13
CA LEU A 761 -32.82 5.80 3.89
C LEU A 761 -33.23 4.36 4.23
N ALA A 762 -33.81 4.14 5.43
CA ALA A 762 -34.32 2.84 5.85
C ALA A 762 -35.32 2.26 4.83
N GLY A 763 -36.21 3.09 4.31
CA GLY A 763 -37.20 2.70 3.30
C GLY A 763 -36.59 2.32 1.96
N HIS A 764 -35.55 3.01 1.48
CA HIS A 764 -34.84 2.61 0.26
C HIS A 764 -34.10 1.29 0.43
N VAL A 765 -33.44 1.09 1.57
CA VAL A 765 -32.75 -0.16 1.89
C VAL A 765 -33.74 -1.32 2.00
N ALA A 766 -34.86 -1.12 2.70
CA ALA A 766 -35.91 -2.13 2.85
C ALA A 766 -36.48 -2.56 1.49
N ARG A 767 -36.75 -1.61 0.59
CA ARG A 767 -37.20 -1.91 -0.78
C ARG A 767 -36.16 -2.68 -1.59
N GLY A 768 -34.88 -2.32 -1.47
CA GLY A 768 -33.80 -3.05 -2.11
C GLY A 768 -33.73 -4.50 -1.64
N LEU A 769 -33.76 -4.72 -0.33
CA LEU A 769 -33.75 -6.05 0.27
C LEU A 769 -34.98 -6.89 -0.09
N ALA A 770 -36.17 -6.31 -0.09
CA ALA A 770 -37.37 -7.01 -0.52
C ALA A 770 -37.27 -7.47 -1.99
N ARG A 771 -36.72 -6.63 -2.88
CA ARG A 771 -36.48 -7.00 -4.29
C ARG A 771 -35.43 -8.10 -4.47
N GLU A 772 -34.45 -8.20 -3.58
CA GLU A 772 -33.46 -9.28 -3.55
C GLU A 772 -33.96 -10.56 -2.85
N GLY A 773 -35.20 -10.55 -2.35
CA GLY A 773 -35.86 -11.73 -1.79
C GLY A 773 -35.73 -11.90 -0.27
N ALA A 774 -35.49 -10.82 0.48
CA ALA A 774 -35.46 -10.87 1.94
C ALA A 774 -36.78 -11.41 2.53
N ARG A 775 -36.68 -12.45 3.36
CA ARG A 775 -37.86 -13.15 3.88
C ARG A 775 -38.60 -12.36 4.96
N HIS A 776 -37.87 -11.73 5.87
CA HIS A 776 -38.46 -10.93 6.96
C HIS A 776 -37.66 -9.64 7.22
N LEU A 777 -38.37 -8.51 7.21
CA LEU A 777 -37.82 -7.18 7.49
C LEU A 777 -38.40 -6.64 8.80
N LEU A 778 -37.53 -6.38 9.77
CA LEU A 778 -37.88 -5.75 11.04
C LEU A 778 -37.45 -4.27 11.02
N LEU A 779 -38.41 -3.36 10.86
CA LEU A 779 -38.17 -1.92 10.82
C LEU A 779 -38.38 -1.31 12.22
N ALA A 780 -37.30 -0.92 12.89
CA ALA A 780 -37.34 -0.44 14.26
C ALA A 780 -37.14 1.07 14.35
N GLY A 781 -38.07 1.78 15.00
CA GLY A 781 -37.91 3.19 15.31
C GLY A 781 -38.98 3.71 16.27
N ARG A 782 -38.72 4.86 16.91
CA ARG A 782 -39.54 5.42 18.01
C ARG A 782 -41.05 5.47 17.76
N ARG A 783 -41.47 5.76 16.52
CA ARG A 783 -42.89 5.89 16.15
C ARG A 783 -43.57 4.56 15.81
N GLY A 784 -42.81 3.51 15.46
CA GLY A 784 -43.36 2.23 15.00
C GLY A 784 -44.45 2.41 13.94
N GLU A 785 -45.55 1.66 14.09
CA GLU A 785 -46.74 1.73 13.23
C GLU A 785 -47.38 3.13 13.12
N ASN A 786 -47.13 4.01 14.09
CA ASN A 786 -47.67 5.37 14.09
C ASN A 786 -46.87 6.32 13.18
N ALA A 787 -45.83 5.85 12.49
CA ALA A 787 -45.09 6.67 11.54
C ALA A 787 -45.94 6.93 10.27
N PRO A 788 -45.95 8.17 9.71
CA PRO A 788 -46.83 8.52 8.59
C PRO A 788 -46.68 7.63 7.34
N SER A 789 -45.49 7.10 7.09
CA SER A 789 -45.17 6.23 5.95
C SER A 789 -45.31 4.73 6.23
N ALA A 790 -45.65 4.31 7.46
CA ALA A 790 -45.57 2.92 7.89
C ALA A 790 -46.51 1.99 7.11
N ALA A 791 -47.81 2.32 7.04
CA ALA A 791 -48.80 1.48 6.36
C ALA A 791 -48.51 1.32 4.86
N ALA A 792 -48.14 2.41 4.18
CA ALA A 792 -47.81 2.39 2.75
C ALA A 792 -46.53 1.58 2.48
N LEU A 793 -45.47 1.79 3.27
CA LEU A 793 -44.21 1.06 3.12
C LEU A 793 -44.38 -0.44 3.42
N ARG A 794 -45.16 -0.81 4.45
CA ARG A 794 -45.50 -2.20 4.74
C ARG A 794 -46.15 -2.88 3.54
N THR A 795 -47.21 -2.26 3.00
CA THR A 795 -47.96 -2.81 1.87
C THR A 795 -47.04 -3.05 0.68
N GLU A 796 -46.20 -2.06 0.34
CA GLU A 796 -45.25 -2.16 -0.77
C GLU A 796 -44.23 -3.29 -0.57
N LEU A 797 -43.68 -3.44 0.64
CA LEU A 797 -42.69 -4.49 0.94
C LEU A 797 -43.31 -5.90 0.97
N GLU A 798 -44.56 -6.02 1.43
CA GLU A 798 -45.32 -7.28 1.40
C GLU A 798 -45.70 -7.68 -0.03
N GLU A 799 -46.05 -6.72 -0.90
CA GLU A 799 -46.25 -6.94 -2.34
C GLU A 799 -44.97 -7.41 -3.06
N LEU A 800 -43.80 -6.97 -2.58
CA LEU A 800 -42.49 -7.45 -3.04
C LEU A 800 -42.10 -8.83 -2.46
N GLY A 801 -42.91 -9.39 -1.56
CA GLY A 801 -42.77 -10.77 -1.04
C GLY A 801 -42.11 -10.90 0.34
N ALA A 802 -41.79 -9.79 1.03
CA ALA A 802 -41.20 -9.82 2.36
C ALA A 802 -42.27 -9.81 3.46
N ARG A 803 -42.09 -10.61 4.53
CA ARG A 803 -42.81 -10.41 5.79
C ARG A 803 -42.28 -9.11 6.42
N VAL A 804 -43.14 -8.26 6.97
CA VAL A 804 -42.72 -6.98 7.57
C VAL A 804 -43.19 -6.86 9.02
N THR A 805 -42.30 -6.47 9.91
CA THR A 805 -42.63 -6.05 11.29
C THR A 805 -42.16 -4.62 11.49
N ILE A 806 -43.04 -3.71 11.92
CA ILE A 806 -42.67 -2.32 12.22
C ILE A 806 -42.80 -2.11 13.72
N ALA A 807 -41.67 -2.06 14.41
CA ALA A 807 -41.63 -2.01 15.87
C ALA A 807 -41.41 -0.58 16.38
N ALA A 808 -42.23 -0.18 17.36
CA ALA A 808 -41.97 1.01 18.17
C ALA A 808 -40.85 0.69 19.17
N CYS A 809 -39.65 1.18 18.89
CA CYS A 809 -38.48 0.96 19.72
C CYS A 809 -37.56 2.19 19.67
N ASP A 810 -37.19 2.72 20.83
CA ASP A 810 -36.04 3.61 20.93
C ASP A 810 -34.78 2.75 21.01
N VAL A 811 -34.01 2.73 19.92
CA VAL A 811 -32.79 1.91 19.83
C VAL A 811 -31.64 2.49 20.68
N SER A 812 -31.80 3.70 21.22
CA SER A 812 -30.89 4.28 22.23
C SER A 812 -31.19 3.79 23.64
N ASP A 813 -32.33 3.13 23.87
CA ASP A 813 -32.64 2.44 25.11
C ASP A 813 -32.21 0.97 24.99
N ARG A 814 -31.22 0.57 25.79
CA ARG A 814 -30.62 -0.77 25.73
C ARG A 814 -31.62 -1.87 26.09
N ASP A 815 -32.47 -1.64 27.08
CA ASP A 815 -33.43 -2.63 27.56
C ASP A 815 -34.59 -2.78 26.58
N ALA A 816 -35.06 -1.67 26.00
CA ALA A 816 -36.05 -1.71 24.93
C ALA A 816 -35.53 -2.45 23.69
N LEU A 817 -34.28 -2.21 23.30
CA LEU A 817 -33.64 -2.92 22.20
C LEU A 817 -33.46 -4.41 22.50
N ALA A 818 -33.02 -4.78 23.70
CA ALA A 818 -32.90 -6.17 24.12
C ALA A 818 -34.26 -6.89 24.09
N ALA A 819 -35.32 -6.24 24.57
CA ALA A 819 -36.68 -6.77 24.50
C ALA A 819 -37.16 -6.95 23.05
N LEU A 820 -36.83 -6.02 22.15
CA LEU A 820 -37.13 -6.15 20.73
C LEU A 820 -36.40 -7.33 20.09
N LEU A 821 -35.11 -7.50 20.38
CA LEU A 821 -34.29 -8.61 19.86
C LEU A 821 -34.80 -9.97 20.36
N ALA A 822 -35.22 -10.05 21.63
CA ALA A 822 -35.82 -11.26 22.20
C ALA A 822 -37.19 -11.61 21.60
N ALA A 823 -37.89 -10.63 20.99
CA ALA A 823 -39.18 -10.83 20.33
C ALA A 823 -39.06 -11.26 18.86
N VAL A 824 -37.84 -11.43 18.32
CA VAL A 824 -37.63 -11.92 16.95
C VAL A 824 -38.16 -13.36 16.84
N PRO A 825 -38.98 -13.69 15.82
CA PRO A 825 -39.58 -15.02 15.70
C PRO A 825 -38.55 -16.14 15.54
N GLU A 826 -38.74 -17.27 16.23
CA GLU A 826 -37.86 -18.44 16.13
C GLU A 826 -37.84 -19.06 14.71
N ASP A 827 -38.91 -18.91 13.92
CA ASP A 827 -39.00 -19.40 12.53
C ASP A 827 -38.28 -18.52 11.50
N ALA A 828 -37.77 -17.36 11.95
CA ALA A 828 -36.97 -16.41 11.19
C ALA A 828 -35.97 -15.70 12.13
N PRO A 829 -34.87 -16.37 12.55
CA PRO A 829 -33.90 -15.78 13.48
C PRO A 829 -33.23 -14.53 12.92
N LEU A 830 -32.67 -13.67 13.77
CA LEU A 830 -31.95 -12.48 13.34
C LEU A 830 -30.66 -12.87 12.61
N THR A 831 -30.55 -12.52 11.33
CA THR A 831 -29.37 -12.84 10.49
C THR A 831 -28.58 -11.61 10.07
N ALA A 832 -29.18 -10.41 10.17
CA ALA A 832 -28.49 -9.18 9.81
C ALA A 832 -29.03 -7.93 10.53
N VAL A 833 -28.14 -6.97 10.72
CA VAL A 833 -28.44 -5.64 11.29
C VAL A 833 -28.00 -4.57 10.30
N ILE A 834 -28.86 -3.60 10.03
CA ILE A 834 -28.56 -2.40 9.25
C ILE A 834 -28.96 -1.17 10.06
N HIS A 835 -27.96 -0.41 10.48
CA HIS A 835 -28.14 0.80 11.27
C HIS A 835 -28.16 2.04 10.38
N THR A 836 -29.36 2.57 10.10
CA THR A 836 -29.57 3.78 9.29
C THR A 836 -30.03 4.99 10.10
N ALA A 837 -30.24 4.83 11.41
CA ALA A 837 -30.70 5.91 12.26
C ALA A 837 -29.65 7.03 12.32
N GLY A 838 -30.12 8.27 12.27
CA GLY A 838 -29.24 9.43 12.35
C GLY A 838 -30.00 10.73 12.25
N VAL A 839 -29.47 11.73 12.95
CA VAL A 839 -29.83 13.13 12.85
C VAL A 839 -28.56 13.91 12.54
N VAL A 840 -28.68 14.96 11.73
CA VAL A 840 -27.63 15.94 11.47
C VAL A 840 -28.05 17.22 12.19
N GLU A 841 -27.12 17.78 12.94
CA GLU A 841 -27.25 19.10 13.56
C GLU A 841 -25.99 19.89 13.28
N ASP A 842 -26.09 20.82 12.34
CA ASP A 842 -24.97 21.66 11.92
C ASP A 842 -24.73 22.76 12.96
N THR A 843 -23.54 22.76 13.57
CA THR A 843 -23.06 23.81 14.46
C THR A 843 -21.55 23.93 14.34
N THR A 844 -21.03 25.15 14.45
CA THR A 844 -19.58 25.37 14.46
C THR A 844 -18.97 24.76 15.71
N VAL A 845 -17.71 24.33 15.63
CA VAL A 845 -16.95 23.84 16.79
C VAL A 845 -16.94 24.87 17.90
N ASP A 846 -16.87 26.16 17.57
CA ASP A 846 -16.89 27.25 18.55
C ASP A 846 -18.21 27.35 19.34
N ALA A 847 -19.35 27.00 18.73
CA ALA A 847 -20.66 27.01 19.38
C ALA A 847 -21.09 25.62 19.90
N LEU A 848 -20.27 24.58 19.70
CA LEU A 848 -20.62 23.20 20.02
C LEU A 848 -20.65 22.97 21.53
N THR A 849 -21.78 22.46 22.03
CA THR A 849 -22.03 22.15 23.45
C THR A 849 -22.20 20.64 23.65
N PRO A 850 -22.16 20.15 24.90
CA PRO A 850 -22.51 18.75 25.21
C PRO A 850 -23.88 18.33 24.68
N ASP A 851 -24.89 19.20 24.78
CA ASP A 851 -26.24 18.92 24.26
C ASP A 851 -26.25 18.72 22.73
N GLY A 852 -25.43 19.50 22.01
CA GLY A 852 -25.24 19.33 20.56
C GLY A 852 -24.56 18.02 20.18
N PHE A 853 -23.74 17.44 21.05
CA PHE A 853 -23.24 16.08 20.88
C PHE A 853 -24.35 15.05 21.16
N ILE A 854 -25.08 15.18 22.28
CA ILE A 854 -26.17 14.27 22.65
C ILE A 854 -27.17 14.12 21.50
N ALA A 855 -27.59 15.24 20.91
CA ALA A 855 -28.57 15.25 19.83
C ALA A 855 -28.19 14.37 18.63
N VAL A 856 -26.90 14.29 18.29
CA VAL A 856 -26.39 13.46 17.19
C VAL A 856 -26.04 12.04 17.67
N LEU A 857 -25.23 11.92 18.72
CA LEU A 857 -24.66 10.64 19.20
C LEU A 857 -25.75 9.67 19.68
N ARG A 858 -26.80 10.18 20.32
CA ARG A 858 -27.94 9.38 20.80
C ARG A 858 -28.64 8.61 19.68
N SER A 859 -28.61 9.13 18.45
CA SER A 859 -29.25 8.49 17.30
C SER A 859 -28.32 7.57 16.48
N LYS A 860 -26.99 7.71 16.65
CA LYS A 860 -25.96 7.01 15.87
C LYS A 860 -25.06 6.12 16.74
N VAL A 861 -24.24 6.74 17.58
CA VAL A 861 -23.19 6.07 18.35
C VAL A 861 -23.80 5.17 19.43
N VAL A 862 -24.72 5.69 20.23
CA VAL A 862 -25.34 4.93 21.34
C VAL A 862 -26.05 3.66 20.83
N PRO A 863 -26.95 3.74 19.82
CA PRO A 863 -27.60 2.56 19.29
C PRO A 863 -26.63 1.59 18.60
N ALA A 864 -25.64 2.08 17.85
CA ALA A 864 -24.66 1.22 17.21
C ALA A 864 -23.85 0.41 18.24
N HIS A 865 -23.52 1.02 19.39
CA HIS A 865 -22.86 0.32 20.48
C HIS A 865 -23.77 -0.71 21.15
N HIS A 866 -25.03 -0.37 21.45
CA HIS A 866 -25.98 -1.33 22.00
C HIS A 866 -26.22 -2.52 21.06
N LEU A 867 -26.37 -2.24 19.75
CA LEU A 867 -26.47 -3.28 18.73
C LEU A 867 -25.22 -4.16 18.73
N HIS A 868 -24.03 -3.58 18.87
CA HIS A 868 -22.81 -4.37 18.95
C HIS A 868 -22.81 -5.31 20.16
N GLU A 869 -23.09 -4.81 21.36
CA GLU A 869 -23.09 -5.62 22.59
C GLU A 869 -24.16 -6.71 22.55
N LEU A 870 -25.41 -6.36 22.21
CA LEU A 870 -26.55 -7.27 22.27
C LEU A 870 -26.54 -8.32 21.16
N THR A 871 -25.70 -8.16 20.13
CA THR A 871 -25.57 -9.10 19.02
C THR A 871 -24.18 -9.73 18.91
N ALA A 872 -23.30 -9.51 19.89
CA ALA A 872 -21.92 -10.02 19.86
C ALA A 872 -21.84 -11.55 19.79
N GLU A 873 -22.78 -12.24 20.43
CA GLU A 873 -22.85 -13.72 20.45
C GLU A 873 -23.70 -14.29 19.31
N LEU A 874 -24.31 -13.43 18.47
CA LEU A 874 -25.15 -13.86 17.36
C LEU A 874 -24.31 -14.04 16.09
N ASP A 875 -24.61 -15.12 15.37
CA ASP A 875 -23.94 -15.47 14.13
C ASP A 875 -24.50 -14.68 12.93
N LEU A 876 -24.30 -13.36 12.96
CA LEU A 876 -24.80 -12.46 11.93
C LEU A 876 -24.03 -12.64 10.60
N SER A 877 -24.76 -12.64 9.50
CA SER A 877 -24.19 -12.58 8.14
C SER A 877 -23.81 -11.15 7.72
N ALA A 878 -24.47 -10.12 8.27
CA ALA A 878 -24.12 -8.72 8.04
C ALA A 878 -24.43 -7.82 9.25
N PHE A 879 -23.54 -6.86 9.51
CA PHE A 879 -23.73 -5.78 10.48
C PHE A 879 -23.31 -4.47 9.82
N VAL A 880 -24.27 -3.71 9.30
CA VAL A 880 -24.02 -2.55 8.45
C VAL A 880 -24.28 -1.26 9.23
N LEU A 881 -23.31 -0.33 9.19
CA LEU A 881 -23.38 0.99 9.81
C LEU A 881 -23.42 2.07 8.72
N PHE A 882 -24.42 2.96 8.77
CA PHE A 882 -24.51 4.10 7.87
C PHE A 882 -23.72 5.29 8.45
N SER A 883 -22.48 5.38 8.00
CA SER A 883 -21.56 6.49 8.27
C SER A 883 -21.73 7.61 7.22
N SER A 884 -20.81 8.57 7.17
CA SER A 884 -20.84 9.69 6.22
C SER A 884 -19.43 10.14 5.83
N THR A 885 -19.28 10.66 4.61
CA THR A 885 -18.03 11.32 4.17
C THR A 885 -17.59 12.46 5.09
N ALA A 886 -18.49 13.08 5.85
CA ALA A 886 -18.13 14.04 6.90
C ALA A 886 -17.21 13.43 7.97
N GLY A 887 -17.42 12.15 8.29
CA GLY A 887 -16.55 11.38 9.17
C GLY A 887 -15.22 11.00 8.52
N VAL A 888 -15.11 10.96 7.19
CA VAL A 888 -13.90 10.50 6.47
C VAL A 888 -13.02 11.65 5.99
N ILE A 889 -13.62 12.67 5.38
CA ILE A 889 -12.94 13.83 4.76
C ILE A 889 -13.02 15.05 5.67
N GLY A 890 -14.09 15.17 6.47
CA GLY A 890 -14.41 16.36 7.26
C GLY A 890 -15.47 17.23 6.59
N ALA A 891 -16.20 17.98 7.42
CA ALA A 891 -17.14 19.01 6.98
C ALA A 891 -17.18 20.14 8.02
N ALA A 892 -17.00 21.39 7.57
CA ALA A 892 -17.10 22.55 8.43
C ALA A 892 -18.54 22.72 8.93
N GLY A 893 -18.69 23.03 10.23
CA GLY A 893 -19.98 23.12 10.90
C GLY A 893 -20.57 21.77 11.28
N GLN A 894 -19.82 20.67 11.20
CA GLN A 894 -20.31 19.31 11.46
C GLN A 894 -19.41 18.52 12.43
N GLY A 895 -18.83 19.17 13.44
CA GLY A 895 -17.89 18.51 14.38
C GLY A 895 -18.49 17.31 15.14
N ASN A 896 -19.71 17.46 15.66
CA ASN A 896 -20.47 16.38 16.32
C ASN A 896 -20.82 15.23 15.35
N TYR A 897 -21.21 15.54 14.13
CA TYR A 897 -21.58 14.56 13.11
C TYR A 897 -20.36 13.84 12.55
N ALA A 898 -19.26 14.53 12.28
CA ALA A 898 -17.99 13.93 11.86
C ALA A 898 -17.46 12.98 12.95
N ALA A 899 -17.50 13.38 14.22
CA ALA A 899 -17.14 12.53 15.35
C ALA A 899 -18.00 11.25 15.43
N ALA A 900 -19.31 11.39 15.32
CA ALA A 900 -20.23 10.25 15.37
C ALA A 900 -19.98 9.25 14.24
N ASN A 901 -19.69 9.72 13.03
CA ASN A 901 -19.46 8.84 11.88
C ASN A 901 -18.06 8.19 11.91
N ALA A 902 -17.01 8.90 12.37
CA ALA A 902 -15.69 8.31 12.59
C ALA A 902 -15.73 7.20 13.66
N TYR A 903 -16.57 7.35 14.68
CA TYR A 903 -16.84 6.28 15.64
C TYR A 903 -17.45 5.03 14.99
N LEU A 904 -18.40 5.19 14.07
CA LEU A 904 -19.02 4.05 13.37
C LEU A 904 -18.02 3.32 12.48
N ASP A 905 -17.14 4.07 11.80
CA ASP A 905 -16.06 3.50 10.99
C ASP A 905 -15.12 2.65 11.86
N ALA A 906 -14.71 3.20 13.00
CA ALA A 906 -13.88 2.50 13.98
C ALA A 906 -14.58 1.28 14.61
N LEU A 907 -15.90 1.35 14.85
CA LEU A 907 -16.67 0.22 15.38
C LEU A 907 -16.70 -0.95 14.39
N ALA A 908 -16.76 -0.67 13.08
CA ALA A 908 -16.69 -1.72 12.07
C ALA A 908 -15.33 -2.41 12.06
N GLU A 909 -14.23 -1.64 12.12
CA GLU A 909 -12.88 -2.20 12.22
C GLU A 909 -12.68 -3.00 13.52
N TYR A 910 -13.18 -2.49 14.65
CA TYR A 910 -13.14 -3.16 15.95
C TYR A 910 -13.88 -4.51 15.92
N ARG A 911 -15.10 -4.54 15.35
CA ARG A 911 -15.87 -5.79 15.22
C ARG A 911 -15.12 -6.83 14.39
N ARG A 912 -14.55 -6.42 13.25
CA ARG A 912 -13.78 -7.31 12.37
C ARG A 912 -12.54 -7.87 13.06
N ALA A 913 -11.84 -7.05 13.85
CA ALA A 913 -10.71 -7.50 14.65
C ALA A 913 -11.09 -8.59 15.68
N HIS A 914 -12.34 -8.63 16.13
CA HIS A 914 -12.87 -9.63 17.05
C HIS A 914 -13.59 -10.79 16.33
N GLY A 915 -13.36 -10.96 15.02
CA GLY A 915 -13.96 -12.04 14.23
C GLY A 915 -15.45 -11.86 13.93
N LEU A 916 -16.04 -10.70 14.23
CA LEU A 916 -17.44 -10.40 13.96
C LEU A 916 -17.60 -9.70 12.61
N THR A 917 -18.68 -9.97 11.89
CA THR A 917 -19.02 -9.20 10.67
C THR A 917 -19.29 -7.73 11.01
N ALA A 918 -18.82 -6.84 10.15
CA ALA A 918 -19.20 -5.43 10.12
C ALA A 918 -18.82 -4.75 8.80
N LEU A 919 -19.67 -3.82 8.36
CA LEU A 919 -19.44 -2.91 7.25
C LEU A 919 -19.86 -1.50 7.66
N SER A 920 -18.94 -0.53 7.68
CA SER A 920 -19.28 0.89 7.74
C SER A 920 -19.23 1.49 6.33
N VAL A 921 -20.32 2.17 5.93
CA VAL A 921 -20.37 2.90 4.66
C VAL A 921 -20.48 4.39 4.91
N ALA A 922 -19.42 5.12 4.60
CA ALA A 922 -19.36 6.57 4.63
C ALA A 922 -19.98 7.16 3.36
N TRP A 923 -21.28 7.46 3.43
CA TRP A 923 -22.04 7.97 2.30
C TRP A 923 -21.75 9.44 1.99
N GLY A 924 -21.65 9.74 0.70
CA GLY A 924 -21.92 11.07 0.15
C GLY A 924 -23.42 11.40 0.20
N PRO A 925 -23.82 12.62 -0.18
CA PRO A 925 -25.21 13.05 -0.12
C PRO A 925 -26.14 12.22 -1.02
N TRP A 926 -27.36 11.92 -0.55
CA TRP A 926 -28.37 11.18 -1.33
C TRP A 926 -29.38 12.14 -1.97
N ALA A 927 -29.83 11.82 -3.19
CA ALA A 927 -30.86 12.56 -3.90
C ALA A 927 -32.26 12.28 -3.35
N GLY A 928 -33.12 13.30 -3.35
CA GLY A 928 -34.57 13.17 -3.12
C GLY A 928 -35.00 12.59 -1.77
N SER A 929 -34.09 12.45 -0.79
CA SER A 929 -34.36 11.74 0.46
C SER A 929 -33.59 12.32 1.66
N GLY A 930 -34.21 12.24 2.85
CA GLY A 930 -33.55 12.42 4.15
C GLY A 930 -32.96 13.82 4.43
N MET A 931 -31.86 13.83 5.18
CA MET A 931 -31.20 15.05 5.74
C MET A 931 -30.72 16.05 4.68
N ALA A 932 -30.67 15.67 3.39
CA ALA A 932 -30.32 16.53 2.27
C ALA A 932 -31.53 17.12 1.50
N ALA A 933 -32.76 16.64 1.79
CA ALA A 933 -33.98 16.99 1.05
C ALA A 933 -34.78 18.15 1.66
N ASP A 934 -34.61 18.44 2.97
CA ASP A 934 -35.56 19.27 3.73
C ASP A 934 -35.29 20.79 3.74
N ALA A 935 -34.48 21.34 2.82
CA ALA A 935 -34.47 22.79 2.59
C ALA A 935 -34.13 23.17 1.14
N THR A 936 -34.90 24.12 0.59
CA THR A 936 -34.62 24.77 -0.69
C THR A 936 -33.20 25.36 -0.66
N GLY A 937 -32.28 24.78 -1.43
CA GLY A 937 -30.89 25.26 -1.56
C GLY A 937 -29.80 24.32 -1.01
N ILE A 938 -30.13 23.23 -0.32
CA ILE A 938 -29.13 22.24 0.14
C ILE A 938 -28.49 21.51 -1.05
N VAL A 939 -29.30 21.03 -2.01
CA VAL A 939 -28.79 20.36 -3.22
C VAL A 939 -27.85 21.27 -4.03
N SER A 940 -28.15 22.57 -4.13
CA SER A 940 -27.27 23.52 -4.83
C SER A 940 -26.02 23.87 -4.03
N ARG A 941 -26.05 23.77 -2.69
CA ARG A 941 -24.86 23.90 -1.82
C ARG A 941 -23.97 22.66 -1.93
N VAL A 942 -24.56 21.47 -1.88
CA VAL A 942 -23.89 20.17 -2.07
C VAL A 942 -23.14 20.12 -3.40
N ARG A 943 -23.83 20.44 -4.51
CA ARG A 943 -23.20 20.51 -5.84
C ARG A 943 -22.12 21.58 -5.92
N ARG A 944 -22.31 22.74 -5.27
CA ARG A 944 -21.27 23.78 -5.21
C ARG A 944 -20.02 23.33 -4.47
N GLY A 945 -20.17 22.46 -3.46
CA GLY A 945 -19.08 21.86 -2.72
C GLY A 945 -18.38 20.70 -3.44
N GLY A 946 -18.78 20.35 -4.66
CA GLY A 946 -18.15 19.29 -5.46
C GLY A 946 -18.73 17.89 -5.26
N PHE A 947 -19.87 17.74 -4.57
CA PHE A 947 -20.58 16.46 -4.48
C PHE A 947 -21.77 16.40 -5.44
N GLU A 948 -21.92 15.28 -6.13
CA GLU A 948 -23.14 14.97 -6.87
C GLU A 948 -24.06 14.05 -6.02
N PRO A 949 -25.33 14.43 -5.77
CA PRO A 949 -26.23 13.61 -4.97
C PRO A 949 -26.48 12.23 -5.59
N LEU A 950 -26.26 11.18 -4.80
CA LEU A 950 -26.43 9.79 -5.21
C LEU A 950 -27.90 9.43 -5.38
N ALA A 951 -28.27 8.87 -6.53
CA ALA A 951 -29.59 8.30 -6.72
C ALA A 951 -29.80 7.09 -5.78
N PRO A 952 -30.96 6.96 -5.09
CA PRO A 952 -31.15 5.93 -4.07
C PRO A 952 -31.00 4.50 -4.57
N GLU A 953 -31.54 4.14 -5.74
CA GLU A 953 -31.48 2.78 -6.26
C GLU A 953 -30.03 2.33 -6.59
N PRO A 954 -29.22 3.10 -7.34
CA PRO A 954 -27.79 2.80 -7.49
C PRO A 954 -27.03 2.69 -6.16
N ALA A 955 -27.31 3.59 -5.20
CA ALA A 955 -26.65 3.57 -3.90
C ALA A 955 -26.99 2.30 -3.09
N VAL A 956 -28.24 1.87 -3.06
CA VAL A 956 -28.63 0.61 -2.39
C VAL A 956 -27.98 -0.60 -3.04
N ARG A 957 -27.85 -0.64 -4.38
CA ARG A 957 -27.10 -1.71 -5.04
C ARG A 957 -25.61 -1.69 -4.70
N ALA A 958 -25.02 -0.51 -4.59
CA ALA A 958 -23.63 -0.35 -4.15
C ALA A 958 -23.43 -0.89 -2.73
N LEU A 959 -24.40 -0.64 -1.83
CA LEU A 959 -24.42 -1.21 -0.49
C LEU A 959 -24.47 -2.74 -0.51
N LEU A 960 -25.44 -3.33 -1.20
CA LEU A 960 -25.61 -4.78 -1.23
C LEU A 960 -24.40 -5.48 -1.85
N ARG A 961 -23.77 -4.84 -2.85
CA ARG A 961 -22.48 -5.30 -3.38
C ARG A 961 -21.37 -5.20 -2.34
N ALA A 962 -21.28 -4.11 -1.58
CA ALA A 962 -20.26 -3.99 -0.53
C ALA A 962 -20.42 -5.07 0.55
N VAL A 963 -21.66 -5.39 0.92
CA VAL A 963 -21.97 -6.53 1.80
C VAL A 963 -21.50 -7.84 1.16
N GLY A 964 -21.82 -8.08 -0.12
CA GLY A 964 -21.39 -9.29 -0.83
C GLY A 964 -19.88 -9.41 -1.10
N HIS A 965 -19.13 -8.31 -1.04
CA HIS A 965 -17.67 -8.30 -1.14
C HIS A 965 -16.96 -8.47 0.21
N ASP A 966 -17.73 -8.56 1.30
CA ASP A 966 -17.22 -8.60 2.67
C ASP A 966 -16.34 -7.39 3.03
N ASP A 967 -16.70 -6.22 2.49
CA ASP A 967 -16.00 -4.97 2.80
C ASP A 967 -16.15 -4.62 4.30
N THR A 968 -15.15 -3.92 4.85
CA THR A 968 -15.14 -3.46 6.26
C THR A 968 -15.48 -1.98 6.41
N ALA A 969 -14.80 -1.11 5.67
CA ALA A 969 -15.03 0.33 5.69
C ALA A 969 -14.86 0.90 4.28
N LEU A 970 -15.86 1.61 3.79
CA LEU A 970 -15.87 2.23 2.46
C LEU A 970 -16.47 3.61 2.50
N ALA A 971 -15.96 4.53 1.68
CA ALA A 971 -16.68 5.73 1.31
C ALA A 971 -17.33 5.53 -0.07
N ILE A 972 -18.62 5.83 -0.17
CA ILE A 972 -19.37 5.80 -1.43
C ILE A 972 -19.90 7.20 -1.68
N ALA A 973 -19.28 7.89 -2.63
CA ALA A 973 -19.63 9.27 -2.97
C ALA A 973 -19.30 9.58 -4.42
N ASP A 974 -20.17 10.35 -5.06
CA ASP A 974 -19.91 10.94 -6.36
C ASP A 974 -19.29 12.33 -6.14
N ILE A 975 -17.99 12.45 -6.44
CA ILE A 975 -17.18 13.63 -6.15
C ILE A 975 -16.61 14.15 -7.46
N ASP A 976 -16.98 15.38 -7.80
CA ASP A 976 -16.33 16.18 -8.82
C ASP A 976 -15.07 16.80 -8.21
N TRP A 977 -13.93 16.13 -8.37
CA TRP A 977 -12.65 16.53 -7.78
C TRP A 977 -12.15 17.89 -8.27
N ASP A 978 -12.43 18.25 -9.54
CA ASP A 978 -12.08 19.54 -10.12
C ASP A 978 -12.82 20.70 -9.43
N ARG A 979 -14.03 20.43 -8.93
CA ARG A 979 -14.81 21.40 -8.16
C ARG A 979 -14.57 21.32 -6.66
N PHE A 980 -14.40 20.11 -6.14
CA PHE A 980 -14.23 19.84 -4.71
C PHE A 980 -12.92 20.43 -4.20
N LEU A 981 -11.80 20.19 -4.89
CA LEU A 981 -10.47 20.61 -4.43
C LEU A 981 -10.35 22.13 -4.28
N PRO A 982 -10.72 22.98 -5.26
CA PRO A 982 -10.66 24.44 -5.07
C PRO A 982 -11.57 24.93 -3.95
N ALA A 983 -12.75 24.33 -3.77
CA ALA A 983 -13.71 24.74 -2.74
C ALA A 983 -13.23 24.36 -1.32
N PHE A 984 -12.64 23.17 -1.17
CA PHE A 984 -12.18 22.65 0.12
C PHE A 984 -10.79 23.19 0.49
N ALA A 985 -9.85 23.17 -0.46
CA ALA A 985 -8.46 23.56 -0.24
C ALA A 985 -8.23 25.07 -0.08
N ALA A 986 -9.26 25.89 -0.32
CA ALA A 986 -9.22 27.33 -0.05
C ALA A 986 -8.94 27.66 1.43
N SER A 987 -9.31 26.75 2.35
CA SER A 987 -9.11 26.92 3.79
C SER A 987 -7.81 26.31 4.31
N ARG A 988 -7.40 25.16 3.76
CA ARG A 988 -6.18 24.41 4.14
C ARG A 988 -5.83 23.39 3.05
N PRO A 989 -4.55 23.05 2.82
CA PRO A 989 -4.19 21.90 1.99
C PRO A 989 -4.90 20.61 2.44
N LEU A 990 -5.27 19.75 1.49
CA LEU A 990 -5.87 18.44 1.75
C LEU A 990 -4.97 17.31 1.23
N PRO A 991 -3.85 16.97 1.93
CA PRO A 991 -2.97 15.87 1.52
C PRO A 991 -3.69 14.51 1.41
N LEU A 992 -4.81 14.35 2.12
CA LEU A 992 -5.65 13.15 2.12
C LEU A 992 -5.94 12.63 0.71
N VAL A 993 -6.18 13.52 -0.25
CA VAL A 993 -6.60 13.15 -1.62
C VAL A 993 -5.48 13.34 -2.65
N GLY A 994 -4.26 13.65 -2.21
CA GLY A 994 -3.12 13.96 -3.10
C GLY A 994 -2.65 12.77 -3.96
N ASP A 995 -3.12 11.56 -3.66
CA ASP A 995 -2.81 10.34 -4.41
C ASP A 995 -3.91 9.96 -5.41
N LEU A 996 -5.02 10.70 -5.45
CA LEU A 996 -6.07 10.47 -6.44
C LEU A 996 -5.63 11.03 -7.81
N PRO A 997 -6.03 10.38 -8.93
CA PRO A 997 -5.58 10.73 -10.29
C PRO A 997 -5.92 12.14 -10.77
#